data_AF-A0A2Y9QN88-F1
#
_entry.id   AF-A0A2Y9QN88-F1
#
_cell.length_a   1.000
_cell.length_b   1.000
_cell.length_c   1.000
_cell.angle_alpha   90.00
_cell.angle_beta   90.00
_cell.angle_gamma   90.00
#
_symmetry.space_group_name_H-M   'P 1'
#
loop_
_entity.id
_entity.type
_entity.pdbx_description
1 polymer ?
#
loop_
_entity_poly.entity_id
_entity_poly.type
_entity_poly.pdbx_seq_one_letter_code
_entity_poly.pdbx_strand_id
1 'polypeptide(L)'
;MAEVDLAAEFPQPAGVARWAEVMARFAARLGAQGRRVVLVTSGGTKVPLEARPVRFLDNFSSGRRGATSAEAFLAAGYGVLFLCRARSAFPFAHRFPPQTWLSALRPTDSAHSGLLCLEAEEKALPGFAAALRSYQEAAVAGTFLAVEFTTLADYLHLLQAAALALSPLGSSAMFYLAAAVSDFYVPVSEMPEHKIQSSGGPLQVENYANRVCNLTEKREKFSHGYEKKNEQLRHEFKVLQLKQEAQLKEVEEMLYQEGLSEIAMSSPSEQIAYLLVERSTLLRKLELMDPEPESQRCMSSKLQKEFPQSYSKDLETDKTSQNSLESDVEQAAKTGMAHEEIRRLTDEVKEKEQSKLDSALQMAQLEIEKLKENLIKLKENDSVDLQKAKEHNQRLNEEILALRNRVRSLDSEKKMLEEEVERLKGEIHESQENEQVGNHSPGKIVGTQQKVQYSSSGEKLKYQQQDELQQLRQNLHRLQNLCNSAEKELRYERGKNLDLKQHNSLLQEESIKIKIELKQAQQKLLDSAKMCSSLTAEWTHCQQKIKELELEILKQAQSIKSQNNLQEKLAQEKSKVADAEEKILDLKQKLEHAQKVCLTDTCILGKKQLEEKIKEAMENEAKVKQQYQEEQQKRKLLDQNINELQRQVRILQDKENRLEVTSSQQQFRIQQQETLLKQLENEKRKSDEHLKSNRELSEKLSGLQQEKEALCEEYGQFLKQLDVHVRNYNEKHQHQKTKLRRVKDRLVHEVHLRDERIKQLENDIGALQQQMEKEKAFQDQITTQNDILLLEKRKLLEQLTEQEELIHGNKSIISSVQSRVLFLDKENKQLQENSLRLTQQVGLLERIIRSMQIRRGEETTISEIPEFEVLNKIVPLPNSSFSGTGLVESVGSLQEIEEHKSQEAMAKPKSAESLSCSQSSEVGYINVASLK
;
A
#
# COMPACT_ATOMS: atom_id res chain seq x y z
N MET A 1 4.20 5.05 -39.38
CA MET A 1 2.98 5.60 -38.74
C MET A 1 2.82 7.02 -39.27
N ALA A 2 1.60 7.55 -39.38
CA ALA A 2 1.45 9.00 -39.55
C ALA A 2 1.74 9.66 -38.21
N GLU A 3 2.55 10.71 -38.18
CA GLU A 3 2.63 11.59 -37.00
C GLU A 3 1.34 12.40 -36.95
N VAL A 4 0.46 12.04 -36.01
CA VAL A 4 -0.67 12.90 -35.65
C VAL A 4 -0.07 14.05 -34.85
N ASP A 5 -0.22 15.28 -35.35
CA ASP A 5 0.23 16.47 -34.63
C ASP A 5 -0.56 16.60 -33.32
N LEU A 6 0.14 16.41 -32.20
CA LEU A 6 -0.43 16.46 -30.86
C LEU A 6 -1.14 17.80 -30.60
N ALA A 7 -0.63 18.89 -31.16
CA ALA A 7 -1.19 20.23 -30.99
C ALA A 7 -2.47 20.46 -31.81
N ALA A 8 -2.69 19.67 -32.87
CA ALA A 8 -3.89 19.74 -33.70
C ALA A 8 -5.08 18.99 -33.07
N GLU A 9 -4.81 17.89 -32.36
CA GLU A 9 -5.84 17.09 -31.68
C GLU A 9 -6.08 17.52 -30.23
N PHE A 10 -5.04 17.94 -29.52
CA PHE A 10 -5.10 18.47 -28.16
C PHE A 10 -4.55 19.92 -28.17
N PRO A 11 -5.38 20.95 -27.99
CA PRO A 11 -4.90 22.34 -27.90
C PRO A 11 -3.92 22.51 -26.74
N GLN A 12 -2.74 23.08 -27.00
CA GLN A 12 -1.66 23.19 -26.01
C GLN A 12 -2.09 24.03 -24.78
N PRO A 13 -2.04 23.48 -23.56
CA PRO A 13 -2.41 24.21 -22.35
C PRO A 13 -1.47 25.38 -22.03
N ALA A 14 -2.04 26.45 -21.46
CA ALA A 14 -1.30 27.66 -21.10
C ALA A 14 -0.16 27.35 -20.12
N GLY A 15 1.06 27.77 -20.46
CA GLY A 15 2.25 27.62 -19.62
C GLY A 15 3.10 26.37 -19.88
N VAL A 16 2.71 25.46 -20.79
CA VAL A 16 3.53 24.29 -21.17
C VAL A 16 4.95 24.69 -21.59
N ALA A 17 5.12 25.75 -22.39
CA ALA A 17 6.45 26.22 -22.81
C ALA A 17 7.35 26.62 -21.63
N ARG A 18 6.79 27.29 -20.61
CA ARG A 18 7.52 27.62 -19.36
C ARG A 18 7.90 26.36 -18.60
N TRP A 19 7.00 25.37 -18.52
CA TRP A 19 7.31 24.11 -17.86
C TRP A 19 8.38 23.30 -18.60
N ALA A 20 8.33 23.23 -19.93
CA ALA A 20 9.37 22.62 -20.75
C ALA A 20 10.75 23.22 -20.48
N GLU A 21 10.84 24.55 -20.41
CA GLU A 21 12.09 25.24 -20.08
C GLU A 21 12.58 24.91 -18.66
N VAL A 22 11.69 24.93 -17.66
CA VAL A 22 12.02 24.58 -16.26
C VAL A 22 12.50 23.12 -16.15
N MET A 23 11.83 22.18 -16.83
CA MET A 23 12.23 20.78 -16.90
C MET A 23 13.61 20.61 -17.57
N ALA A 24 13.85 21.31 -18.69
CA ALA A 24 15.12 21.25 -19.41
C ALA A 24 16.28 21.79 -18.57
N ARG A 25 16.10 22.95 -17.90
CA ARG A 25 17.11 23.50 -16.98
C ARG A 25 17.37 22.58 -15.78
N PHE A 26 16.34 21.93 -15.25
CA PHE A 26 16.47 20.94 -14.17
C PHE A 26 17.25 19.69 -14.61
N ALA A 27 16.87 19.07 -15.73
CA ALA A 27 17.55 17.91 -16.28
C ALA A 27 19.01 18.20 -16.64
N ALA A 28 19.29 19.30 -17.34
CA ALA A 28 20.63 19.71 -17.72
C ALA A 28 21.55 19.95 -16.51
N ARG A 29 21.06 20.61 -15.45
CA ARG A 29 21.82 20.84 -14.21
C ARG A 29 22.23 19.52 -13.55
N LEU A 30 21.31 18.56 -13.46
CA LEU A 30 21.57 17.28 -12.78
C LEU A 30 22.42 16.34 -13.65
N GLY A 31 22.26 16.38 -14.97
CA GLY A 31 23.15 15.71 -15.93
C GLY A 31 24.60 16.21 -15.84
N ALA A 32 24.80 17.53 -15.74
CA ALA A 32 26.13 18.12 -15.53
C ALA A 32 26.77 17.75 -14.17
N GLN A 33 25.98 17.27 -13.21
CA GLN A 33 26.43 16.71 -11.93
C GLN A 33 26.62 15.18 -11.97
N GLY A 34 26.44 14.53 -13.14
CA GLY A 34 26.46 13.07 -13.28
C GLY A 34 25.31 12.34 -12.58
N ARG A 35 24.28 13.06 -12.11
CA ARG A 35 23.17 12.47 -11.35
C ARG A 35 22.09 11.93 -12.30
N ARG A 36 21.72 10.67 -12.11
CA ARG A 36 20.58 10.03 -12.81
C ARG A 36 19.28 10.75 -12.49
N VAL A 37 18.39 10.89 -13.47
CA VAL A 37 17.11 11.60 -13.31
C VAL A 37 15.94 10.68 -13.70
N VAL A 38 14.89 10.66 -12.89
CA VAL A 38 13.67 9.89 -13.15
C VAL A 38 12.45 10.81 -13.31
N LEU A 39 11.70 10.62 -14.40
CA LEU A 39 10.33 11.11 -14.51
C LEU A 39 9.40 10.14 -13.80
N VAL A 40 8.79 10.58 -12.71
CA VAL A 40 7.71 9.86 -12.03
C VAL A 40 6.39 10.51 -12.43
N THR A 41 5.50 9.77 -13.11
CA THR A 41 4.12 10.25 -13.32
C THR A 41 3.18 9.71 -12.26
N SER A 42 2.27 10.54 -11.75
CA SER A 42 1.41 10.18 -10.61
C SER A 42 0.01 10.80 -10.66
N GLY A 43 -0.93 10.20 -9.92
CA GLY A 43 -2.35 10.56 -9.97
C GLY A 43 -3.05 9.97 -11.20
N GLY A 44 -4.09 10.63 -11.70
CA GLY A 44 -4.85 10.20 -12.87
C GLY A 44 -5.42 11.38 -13.66
N THR A 45 -5.60 11.20 -14.97
CA THR A 45 -6.10 12.25 -15.87
C THR A 45 -7.62 12.33 -15.86
N LYS A 46 -8.15 13.53 -16.07
CA LYS A 46 -9.56 13.73 -16.43
C LYS A 46 -9.73 14.15 -17.89
N VAL A 47 -10.88 13.82 -18.47
CA VAL A 47 -11.29 14.20 -19.83
C VAL A 47 -12.55 15.07 -19.74
N PRO A 48 -12.56 16.29 -20.31
CA PRO A 48 -13.78 17.10 -20.39
C PRO A 48 -14.79 16.47 -21.35
N LEU A 49 -16.08 16.54 -21.01
CA LEU A 49 -17.17 16.11 -21.91
C LEU A 49 -17.80 17.30 -22.68
N GLU A 50 -17.53 18.53 -22.27
CA GLU A 50 -18.04 19.77 -22.86
C GLU A 50 -16.89 20.80 -22.97
N ALA A 51 -16.88 21.65 -24.00
CA ALA A 51 -15.77 22.60 -24.22
C ALA A 51 -15.72 23.73 -23.17
N ARG A 52 -16.87 24.03 -22.52
CA ARG A 52 -16.96 24.73 -21.24
C ARG A 52 -17.27 23.69 -20.14
N PRO A 53 -16.26 22.93 -19.65
CA PRO A 53 -16.52 21.65 -19.01
C PRO A 53 -17.12 21.79 -17.61
N VAL A 54 -18.27 21.16 -17.41
CA VAL A 54 -18.90 20.97 -16.10
C VAL A 54 -18.99 19.49 -15.71
N ARG A 55 -18.84 18.58 -16.67
CA ARG A 55 -18.67 17.14 -16.47
C ARG A 55 -17.31 16.67 -17.00
N PHE A 56 -16.75 15.67 -16.33
CA PHE A 56 -15.51 15.02 -16.72
C PHE A 56 -15.62 13.50 -16.54
N LEU A 57 -14.99 12.73 -17.43
CA LEU A 57 -14.58 11.36 -17.12
C LEU A 57 -13.25 11.43 -16.35
N ASP A 58 -13.07 10.65 -15.29
CA ASP A 58 -11.91 10.77 -14.40
C ASP A 58 -11.29 9.40 -14.08
N ASN A 59 -10.01 9.21 -14.42
CA ASN A 59 -9.32 7.95 -14.18
C ASN A 59 -8.83 7.89 -12.71
N PHE A 60 -9.51 7.07 -11.89
CA PHE A 60 -9.25 7.05 -10.45
C PHE A 60 -7.82 6.59 -10.10
N SER A 61 -7.05 7.50 -9.50
CA SER A 61 -5.76 7.19 -8.88
C SER A 61 -5.46 8.18 -7.76
N SER A 62 -5.28 7.66 -6.55
CA SER A 62 -4.90 8.45 -5.37
C SER A 62 -3.48 9.05 -5.45
N GLY A 63 -2.65 8.67 -6.43
CA GLY A 63 -1.26 9.09 -6.56
C GLY A 63 -0.28 8.48 -5.55
N ARG A 64 -0.75 7.77 -4.52
CA ARG A 64 0.09 7.29 -3.39
C ARG A 64 1.31 6.49 -3.85
N ARG A 65 1.17 5.57 -4.81
CA ARG A 65 2.31 4.81 -5.36
C ARG A 65 3.42 5.74 -5.88
N GLY A 66 3.07 6.66 -6.78
CA GLY A 66 4.04 7.57 -7.38
C GLY A 66 4.68 8.49 -6.35
N ALA A 67 3.91 8.98 -5.36
CA ALA A 67 4.45 9.81 -4.27
C ALA A 67 5.51 9.06 -3.46
N THR A 68 5.18 7.85 -2.97
CA THR A 68 6.13 7.02 -2.20
C THR A 68 7.32 6.55 -3.07
N SER A 69 7.11 6.28 -4.36
CA SER A 69 8.22 5.99 -5.30
C SER A 69 9.16 7.18 -5.47
N ALA A 70 8.64 8.41 -5.57
CA ALA A 70 9.46 9.62 -5.66
C ALA A 70 10.31 9.82 -4.39
N GLU A 71 9.75 9.56 -3.20
CA GLU A 71 10.50 9.57 -1.93
C GLU A 71 11.65 8.54 -1.94
N ALA A 72 11.37 7.32 -2.41
CA ALA A 72 12.37 6.25 -2.52
C ALA A 72 13.47 6.57 -3.55
N PHE A 73 13.12 7.18 -4.69
CA PHE A 73 14.10 7.61 -5.70
C PHE A 73 15.00 8.75 -5.19
N LEU A 74 14.45 9.72 -4.45
CA LEU A 74 15.25 10.77 -3.79
C LEU A 74 16.22 10.17 -2.76
N ALA A 75 15.75 9.23 -1.93
CA ALA A 75 16.60 8.51 -0.97
C ALA A 75 17.70 7.67 -1.66
N ALA A 76 17.40 7.11 -2.84
CA ALA A 76 18.37 6.42 -3.71
C ALA A 76 19.27 7.38 -4.54
N GLY A 77 19.25 8.68 -4.24
CA GLY A 77 20.14 9.68 -4.84
C GLY A 77 19.75 10.19 -6.23
N TYR A 78 18.60 9.79 -6.79
CA TYR A 78 18.14 10.29 -8.09
C TYR A 78 17.72 11.76 -8.02
N GLY A 79 17.79 12.45 -9.16
CA GLY A 79 16.94 13.61 -9.42
C GLY A 79 15.53 13.13 -9.77
N VAL A 80 14.49 13.73 -9.19
CA VAL A 80 13.09 13.33 -9.43
C VAL A 80 12.29 14.47 -10.02
N LEU A 81 11.85 14.28 -11.26
CA LEU A 81 10.84 15.09 -11.93
C LEU A 81 9.48 14.44 -11.67
N PHE A 82 8.66 15.04 -10.83
CA PHE A 82 7.38 14.49 -10.38
C PHE A 82 6.22 15.17 -11.12
N LEU A 83 5.75 14.55 -12.20
CA LEU A 83 4.61 15.02 -12.98
C LEU A 83 3.33 14.41 -12.40
N CYS A 84 2.57 15.19 -11.62
CA CYS A 84 1.48 14.67 -10.80
C CYS A 84 0.14 15.36 -11.06
N ARG A 85 -0.96 14.61 -10.91
CA ARG A 85 -2.29 15.21 -10.89
C ARG A 85 -2.41 16.19 -9.73
N ALA A 86 -2.86 17.41 -10.01
CA ALA A 86 -3.14 18.42 -8.99
C ALA A 86 -4.04 17.85 -7.88
N ARG A 87 -3.69 18.13 -6.62
CA ARG A 87 -4.37 17.63 -5.40
C ARG A 87 -4.42 16.10 -5.24
N SER A 88 -3.60 15.33 -5.96
CA SER A 88 -3.34 13.91 -5.63
C SER A 88 -2.29 13.79 -4.50
N ALA A 89 -1.96 12.57 -4.07
CA ALA A 89 -0.92 12.36 -3.07
C ALA A 89 0.43 12.95 -3.54
N PHE A 90 1.01 13.81 -2.70
CA PHE A 90 2.27 14.50 -2.92
C PHE A 90 3.38 13.91 -2.03
N PRO A 91 4.63 13.78 -2.50
CA PRO A 91 5.75 13.26 -1.73
C PRO A 91 5.88 13.91 -0.34
N PHE A 92 6.16 13.09 0.67
CA PHE A 92 6.25 13.41 2.10
C PHE A 92 4.89 13.83 2.71
N ALA A 93 4.19 14.78 2.11
CA ALA A 93 2.92 15.33 2.60
C ALA A 93 1.78 14.30 2.62
N HIS A 94 1.76 13.32 1.71
CA HIS A 94 0.67 12.33 1.65
C HIS A 94 0.54 11.43 2.90
N ARG A 95 1.57 11.42 3.75
CA ARG A 95 1.61 10.69 5.03
C ARG A 95 0.85 11.43 6.13
N PHE A 96 0.61 12.73 5.97
CA PHE A 96 0.06 13.63 6.98
C PHE A 96 -1.14 14.41 6.40
N PRO A 97 -2.34 13.81 6.35
CA PRO A 97 -3.52 14.50 5.84
C PRO A 97 -3.90 15.69 6.76
N PRO A 98 -4.69 16.68 6.27
CA PRO A 98 -4.95 17.94 6.98
C PRO A 98 -5.39 17.77 8.44
N GLN A 99 -6.29 16.82 8.71
CA GLN A 99 -6.81 16.57 10.06
C GLN A 99 -5.71 16.16 11.06
N THR A 100 -4.65 15.48 10.61
CA THR A 100 -3.57 15.00 11.49
C THR A 100 -2.67 16.14 11.94
N TRP A 101 -2.16 16.96 11.02
CA TRP A 101 -1.26 18.06 11.40
C TRP A 101 -2.00 19.25 12.02
N LEU A 102 -3.27 19.50 11.65
CA LEU A 102 -4.10 20.53 12.30
C LEU A 102 -4.47 20.22 13.75
N SER A 103 -4.45 18.95 14.17
CA SER A 103 -4.76 18.55 15.56
C SER A 103 -3.49 18.31 16.40
N ALA A 104 -2.37 17.99 15.76
CA ALA A 104 -1.11 17.69 16.43
C ALA A 104 -0.17 18.90 16.60
N LEU A 105 -0.12 19.84 15.65
CA LEU A 105 0.72 21.04 15.75
C LEU A 105 0.06 22.10 16.63
N ARG A 106 0.78 22.59 17.63
CA ARG A 106 0.35 23.66 18.54
C ARG A 106 1.33 24.84 18.48
N PRO A 107 0.88 26.10 18.51
CA PRO A 107 1.76 27.24 18.71
C PRO A 107 2.35 27.25 20.12
N THR A 108 3.61 27.69 20.26
CA THR A 108 4.26 27.91 21.56
C THR A 108 4.51 29.41 21.77
N ASP A 109 4.08 29.95 22.92
CA ASP A 109 4.16 31.39 23.24
C ASP A 109 5.59 31.94 23.46
N SER A 110 6.62 31.10 23.37
CA SER A 110 8.04 31.46 23.55
C SER A 110 8.66 32.20 22.34
N ALA A 111 7.88 32.51 21.30
CA ALA A 111 8.33 33.13 20.08
C ALA A 111 8.89 34.56 20.28
N HIS A 112 10.22 34.69 20.23
CA HIS A 112 10.89 35.99 20.11
C HIS A 112 11.09 36.36 18.63
N SER A 113 10.65 37.55 18.23
CA SER A 113 10.91 38.17 16.93
C SER A 113 10.52 37.37 15.68
N GLY A 114 9.23 37.35 15.34
CA GLY A 114 8.74 37.10 13.98
C GLY A 114 8.80 35.66 13.45
N LEU A 115 9.49 34.73 14.12
CA LEU A 115 9.38 33.30 13.84
C LEU A 115 8.17 32.69 14.56
N LEU A 116 7.52 31.72 13.91
CA LEU A 116 6.48 30.89 14.50
C LEU A 116 7.13 29.64 15.12
N CYS A 117 7.03 29.50 16.44
CA CYS A 117 7.37 28.26 17.14
C CYS A 117 6.17 27.31 17.13
N LEU A 118 6.40 26.05 16.76
CA LEU A 118 5.41 24.97 16.76
C LEU A 118 5.94 23.77 17.52
N GLU A 119 5.08 23.17 18.36
CA GLU A 119 5.31 21.92 19.06
C GLU A 119 4.31 20.85 18.62
N ALA A 120 4.69 19.57 18.71
CA ALA A 120 3.80 18.43 18.50
C ALA A 120 4.36 17.19 19.20
N GLU A 121 3.48 16.29 19.62
CA GLU A 121 3.88 14.95 20.08
C GLU A 121 4.31 14.09 18.89
N GLU A 122 5.53 13.52 18.93
CA GLU A 122 6.03 12.67 17.84
C GLU A 122 5.13 11.45 17.55
N LYS A 123 4.41 10.95 18.57
CA LYS A 123 3.41 9.88 18.42
C LYS A 123 2.20 10.31 17.59
N ALA A 124 1.84 11.60 17.59
CA ALA A 124 0.75 12.15 16.78
C ALA A 124 1.18 12.51 15.35
N LEU A 125 2.48 12.74 15.12
CA LEU A 125 3.08 12.99 13.81
C LEU A 125 4.34 12.13 13.54
N PRO A 126 4.23 10.79 13.46
CA PRO A 126 5.39 9.90 13.37
C PRO A 126 6.24 10.18 12.12
N GLY A 127 7.52 10.49 12.33
CA GLY A 127 8.47 10.76 11.26
C GLY A 127 8.27 12.10 10.51
N PHE A 128 7.37 12.98 10.96
CA PHE A 128 7.10 14.28 10.30
C PHE A 128 8.36 15.16 10.19
N ALA A 129 9.17 15.21 11.26
CA ALA A 129 10.44 15.93 11.26
C ALA A 129 11.52 15.31 10.36
N ALA A 130 11.41 14.02 10.00
CA ALA A 130 12.28 13.41 8.98
C ALA A 130 11.77 13.73 7.57
N ALA A 131 10.46 13.62 7.35
CA ALA A 131 9.81 13.92 6.08
C ALA A 131 10.00 15.39 5.64
N LEU A 132 9.91 16.34 6.59
CA LEU A 132 10.22 17.75 6.34
C LEU A 132 11.68 17.96 5.93
N ARG A 133 12.63 17.34 6.64
CA ARG A 133 14.06 17.45 6.34
C ARG A 133 14.37 16.92 4.94
N SER A 134 13.93 15.71 4.60
CA SER A 134 14.18 15.15 3.26
C SER A 134 13.56 15.96 2.12
N TYR A 135 12.41 16.61 2.34
CA TYR A 135 11.84 17.56 1.39
C TYR A 135 12.70 18.84 1.25
N GLN A 136 13.13 19.41 2.38
CA GLN A 136 13.99 20.60 2.41
C GLN A 136 15.36 20.34 1.79
N GLU A 137 16.00 19.22 2.12
CA GLU A 137 17.26 18.75 1.54
C GLU A 137 17.15 18.61 0.02
N ALA A 138 16.08 17.98 -0.49
CA ALA A 138 15.85 17.82 -1.93
C ALA A 138 15.54 19.15 -2.64
N ALA A 139 14.90 20.10 -1.96
CA ALA A 139 14.66 21.44 -2.48
C ALA A 139 15.95 22.28 -2.54
N VAL A 140 16.76 22.26 -1.48
CA VAL A 140 18.05 22.99 -1.39
C VAL A 140 19.08 22.41 -2.36
N ALA A 141 19.18 21.09 -2.47
CA ALA A 141 20.02 20.43 -3.47
C ALA A 141 19.48 20.58 -4.92
N GLY A 142 18.23 21.04 -5.08
CA GLY A 142 17.58 21.16 -6.37
C GLY A 142 17.38 19.81 -7.09
N THR A 143 17.22 18.72 -6.34
CA THR A 143 17.05 17.35 -6.86
C THR A 143 15.59 16.95 -7.04
N PHE A 144 14.64 17.74 -6.54
CA PHE A 144 13.19 17.52 -6.73
C PHE A 144 12.56 18.66 -7.54
N LEU A 145 11.73 18.31 -8.53
CA LEU A 145 10.90 19.23 -9.30
C LEU A 145 9.49 18.64 -9.45
N ALA A 146 8.49 19.24 -8.81
CA ALA A 146 7.08 18.89 -9.03
C ALA A 146 6.47 19.74 -10.15
N VAL A 147 5.65 19.12 -10.99
CA VAL A 147 4.85 19.77 -12.04
C VAL A 147 3.44 19.20 -12.00
N GLU A 148 2.43 20.07 -11.94
CA GLU A 148 1.03 19.64 -11.87
C GLU A 148 0.37 19.54 -13.26
N PHE A 149 -0.43 18.49 -13.45
CA PHE A 149 -1.39 18.34 -14.55
C PHE A 149 -2.81 18.11 -13.99
N THR A 150 -3.86 18.26 -14.79
CA THR A 150 -5.21 17.79 -14.41
C THR A 150 -5.90 17.01 -15.52
N THR A 151 -5.90 17.55 -16.74
CA THR A 151 -6.53 16.93 -17.91
C THR A 151 -5.60 15.95 -18.63
N LEU A 152 -6.15 15.15 -19.54
CA LEU A 152 -5.36 14.35 -20.48
C LEU A 152 -4.49 15.25 -21.39
N ALA A 153 -5.01 16.40 -21.84
CA ALA A 153 -4.26 17.35 -22.68
C ALA A 153 -3.05 17.94 -21.93
N ASP A 154 -3.22 18.29 -20.65
CA ASP A 154 -2.13 18.73 -19.76
C ASP A 154 -1.06 17.64 -19.65
N TYR A 155 -1.49 16.40 -19.38
CA TYR A 155 -0.61 15.26 -19.20
C TYR A 155 0.22 14.95 -20.44
N LEU A 156 -0.39 14.89 -21.62
CA LEU A 156 0.30 14.54 -22.86
C LEU A 156 1.36 15.60 -23.23
N HIS A 157 1.02 16.88 -23.14
CA HIS A 157 1.97 17.97 -23.42
C HIS A 157 3.11 18.04 -22.39
N LEU A 158 2.81 17.89 -21.10
CA LEU A 158 3.84 17.93 -20.05
C LEU A 158 4.71 16.66 -20.06
N LEU A 159 4.17 15.51 -20.47
CA LEU A 159 4.95 14.29 -20.72
C LEU A 159 5.88 14.43 -21.92
N GLN A 160 5.40 15.01 -23.04
CA GLN A 160 6.22 15.30 -24.21
C GLN A 160 7.35 16.29 -23.86
N ALA A 161 7.03 17.37 -23.14
CA ALA A 161 8.00 18.34 -22.65
C ALA A 161 9.05 17.70 -21.72
N ALA A 162 8.62 16.86 -20.78
CA ALA A 162 9.52 16.12 -19.89
C ALA A 162 10.41 15.12 -20.66
N ALA A 163 9.87 14.44 -21.66
CA ALA A 163 10.62 13.51 -22.50
C ALA A 163 11.71 14.22 -23.31
N LEU A 164 11.39 15.36 -23.92
CA LEU A 164 12.37 16.20 -24.63
C LEU A 164 13.43 16.77 -23.68
N ALA A 165 13.04 17.20 -22.49
CA ALA A 165 13.96 17.70 -21.46
C ALA A 165 14.94 16.62 -20.93
N LEU A 166 14.50 15.36 -20.87
CA LEU A 166 15.31 14.24 -20.38
C LEU A 166 16.14 13.54 -21.46
N SER A 167 15.77 13.68 -22.74
CA SER A 167 16.48 13.09 -23.89
C SER A 167 18.01 13.29 -23.87
N PRO A 168 18.57 14.48 -23.54
CA PRO A 168 20.02 14.68 -23.50
C PRO A 168 20.78 13.85 -22.45
N LEU A 169 20.08 13.22 -21.49
CA LEU A 169 20.69 12.37 -20.45
C LEU A 169 20.85 10.91 -20.90
N GLY A 170 20.27 10.51 -22.03
CA GLY A 170 20.37 9.15 -22.57
C GLY A 170 19.98 8.08 -21.53
N SER A 171 20.88 7.11 -21.33
CA SER A 171 20.71 6.00 -20.36
C SER A 171 20.71 6.42 -18.88
N SER A 172 21.02 7.68 -18.55
CA SER A 172 20.88 8.23 -17.19
C SER A 172 19.49 8.80 -16.91
N ALA A 173 18.57 8.82 -17.89
CA ALA A 173 17.16 9.10 -17.68
C ALA A 173 16.35 7.82 -17.44
N MET A 174 15.35 7.88 -16.55
CA MET A 174 14.38 6.81 -16.29
C MET A 174 12.94 7.34 -16.38
N PHE A 175 12.01 6.52 -16.86
CA PHE A 175 10.58 6.86 -16.97
C PHE A 175 9.75 5.88 -16.13
N TYR A 176 9.30 6.33 -14.97
CA TYR A 176 8.42 5.60 -14.05
C TYR A 176 6.98 6.08 -14.22
N LEU A 177 6.30 5.55 -15.25
CA LEU A 177 4.99 5.99 -15.69
C LEU A 177 3.86 5.35 -14.84
N ALA A 178 3.60 5.90 -13.65
CA ALA A 178 2.64 5.35 -12.70
C ALA A 178 1.28 6.09 -12.64
N ALA A 179 1.06 7.09 -13.49
CA ALA A 179 -0.23 7.78 -13.63
C ALA A 179 -1.31 6.88 -14.26
N ALA A 180 -2.56 7.05 -13.83
CA ALA A 180 -3.74 6.46 -14.48
C ALA A 180 -4.20 7.37 -15.63
N VAL A 181 -3.64 7.14 -16.82
CA VAL A 181 -3.97 7.87 -18.04
C VAL A 181 -5.33 7.41 -18.59
N SER A 182 -6.09 8.32 -19.17
CA SER A 182 -7.39 8.05 -19.77
C SER A 182 -7.24 7.38 -21.14
N ASP A 183 -7.78 6.17 -21.26
CA ASP A 183 -7.71 5.36 -22.49
C ASP A 183 -8.59 5.89 -23.63
N PHE A 184 -9.53 6.80 -23.31
CA PHE A 184 -10.52 7.35 -24.23
C PHE A 184 -10.69 8.86 -23.95
N TYR A 185 -10.97 9.63 -25.00
CA TYR A 185 -11.26 11.07 -24.94
C TYR A 185 -12.37 11.43 -25.94
N VAL A 186 -12.91 12.64 -25.81
CA VAL A 186 -13.78 13.26 -26.82
C VAL A 186 -12.90 14.23 -27.63
N PRO A 187 -12.77 14.06 -28.97
CA PRO A 187 -12.05 15.01 -29.81
C PRO A 187 -12.66 16.41 -29.72
N VAL A 188 -11.85 17.47 -29.79
CA VAL A 188 -12.33 18.85 -29.64
C VAL A 188 -13.35 19.23 -30.73
N SER A 189 -13.23 18.64 -31.92
CA SER A 189 -14.18 18.78 -33.04
C SER A 189 -15.54 18.09 -32.82
N GLU A 190 -15.62 17.08 -31.93
CA GLU A 190 -16.86 16.37 -31.57
C GLU A 190 -17.45 16.87 -30.24
N MET A 191 -16.78 17.83 -29.57
CA MET A 191 -17.12 18.24 -28.19
C MET A 191 -18.20 19.33 -28.14
N PRO A 192 -19.33 19.10 -27.44
CA PRO A 192 -20.38 20.12 -27.32
C PRO A 192 -19.90 21.33 -26.50
N GLU A 193 -20.21 22.54 -26.95
CA GLU A 193 -19.67 23.75 -26.31
C GLU A 193 -20.22 24.01 -24.90
N HIS A 194 -21.40 23.48 -24.58
CA HIS A 194 -22.14 23.76 -23.36
C HIS A 194 -22.62 22.46 -22.69
N LYS A 195 -22.89 22.54 -21.37
CA LYS A 195 -23.44 21.46 -20.54
C LYS A 195 -24.51 20.63 -21.28
N ILE A 196 -24.24 19.35 -21.47
CA ILE A 196 -25.19 18.43 -22.13
C ILE A 196 -26.48 18.38 -21.30
N GLN A 197 -27.63 18.62 -21.94
CA GLN A 197 -28.92 18.75 -21.26
C GLN A 197 -29.53 17.38 -20.93
N SER A 198 -30.11 17.25 -19.74
CA SER A 198 -30.67 15.98 -19.25
C SER A 198 -32.07 15.64 -19.78
N SER A 199 -32.66 16.50 -20.63
CA SER A 199 -34.02 16.35 -21.15
C SER A 199 -34.11 15.63 -22.50
N GLY A 200 -33.00 15.10 -23.02
CA GLY A 200 -32.90 14.47 -24.35
C GLY A 200 -33.09 12.95 -24.37
N GLY A 201 -33.52 12.34 -23.27
CA GLY A 201 -33.44 10.89 -23.06
C GLY A 201 -32.06 10.46 -22.52
N PRO A 202 -31.70 9.16 -22.61
CA PRO A 202 -30.38 8.67 -22.23
C PRO A 202 -29.26 9.41 -22.97
N LEU A 203 -28.18 9.74 -22.26
CA LEU A 203 -26.96 10.24 -22.90
C LEU A 203 -26.44 9.15 -23.84
N GLN A 204 -26.21 9.48 -25.12
CA GLN A 204 -25.80 8.52 -26.16
C GLN A 204 -24.34 8.04 -26.02
N VAL A 205 -24.06 7.40 -24.88
CA VAL A 205 -22.76 6.81 -24.55
C VAL A 205 -22.64 5.40 -25.14
N GLU A 206 -23.71 4.75 -25.60
CA GLU A 206 -23.68 3.49 -26.36
C GLU A 206 -22.71 3.52 -27.55
N ASN A 207 -22.67 4.63 -28.28
CA ASN A 207 -21.73 4.80 -29.41
C ASN A 207 -20.28 4.89 -28.95
N TYR A 208 -20.03 5.44 -27.76
CA TYR A 208 -18.73 5.40 -27.11
C TYR A 208 -18.42 4.00 -26.57
N ALA A 209 -19.34 3.31 -25.91
CA ALA A 209 -19.15 1.95 -25.40
C ALA A 209 -18.79 0.95 -26.51
N ASN A 210 -19.46 1.00 -27.66
CA ASN A 210 -19.14 0.15 -28.81
C ASN A 210 -17.79 0.53 -29.46
N ARG A 211 -17.43 1.82 -29.51
CA ARG A 211 -16.07 2.24 -29.92
C ARG A 211 -15.00 1.79 -28.91
N VAL A 212 -15.30 1.87 -27.61
CA VAL A 212 -14.45 1.41 -26.49
C VAL A 212 -14.13 -0.07 -26.63
N CYS A 213 -15.10 -0.95 -26.85
CA CYS A 213 -14.84 -2.39 -27.06
C CYS A 213 -13.90 -2.64 -28.26
N ASN A 214 -14.19 -2.02 -29.40
CA ASN A 214 -13.38 -2.15 -30.63
C ASN A 214 -11.96 -1.56 -30.48
N LEU A 215 -11.78 -0.51 -29.68
CA LEU A 215 -10.49 0.07 -29.36
C LEU A 215 -9.73 -0.76 -28.31
N THR A 216 -10.43 -1.37 -27.35
CA THR A 216 -9.84 -2.30 -26.37
C THR A 216 -9.29 -3.54 -27.06
N GLU A 217 -10.02 -4.15 -28.00
CA GLU A 217 -9.47 -5.25 -28.82
C GLU A 217 -8.18 -4.86 -29.58
N LYS A 218 -8.15 -3.65 -30.16
CA LYS A 218 -6.96 -3.13 -30.86
C LYS A 218 -5.81 -2.88 -29.88
N ARG A 219 -6.11 -2.35 -28.70
CA ARG A 219 -5.15 -2.12 -27.60
C ARG A 219 -4.57 -3.44 -27.11
N GLU A 220 -5.39 -4.45 -26.84
CA GLU A 220 -4.92 -5.77 -26.37
C GLU A 220 -4.00 -6.43 -27.40
N LYS A 221 -4.37 -6.40 -28.69
CA LYS A 221 -3.53 -6.89 -29.79
C LYS A 221 -2.19 -6.13 -29.90
N PHE A 222 -2.19 -4.83 -29.61
CA PHE A 222 -0.98 -4.00 -29.60
C PHE A 222 -0.10 -4.25 -28.35
N SER A 223 -0.70 -4.28 -27.15
CA SER A 223 -0.05 -4.60 -25.88
C SER A 223 0.62 -5.97 -25.93
N HIS A 224 -0.07 -6.99 -26.43
CA HIS A 224 0.50 -8.34 -26.59
C HIS A 224 1.73 -8.35 -27.52
N GLY A 225 1.74 -7.51 -28.57
CA GLY A 225 2.91 -7.31 -29.43
C GLY A 225 4.11 -6.68 -28.71
N TYR A 226 3.87 -5.71 -27.82
CA TYR A 226 4.92 -5.10 -27.00
C TYR A 226 5.39 -6.02 -25.86
N GLU A 227 4.48 -6.79 -25.26
CA GLU A 227 4.78 -7.77 -24.22
C GLU A 227 5.70 -8.87 -24.78
N LYS A 228 5.33 -9.46 -25.92
CA LYS A 228 6.18 -10.43 -26.64
C LYS A 228 7.54 -9.85 -27.04
N LYS A 229 7.60 -8.56 -27.42
CA LYS A 229 8.88 -7.90 -27.73
C LYS A 229 9.72 -7.65 -26.47
N ASN A 230 9.10 -7.37 -25.33
CA ASN A 230 9.78 -7.29 -24.03
C ASN A 230 10.27 -8.65 -23.53
N GLU A 231 9.52 -9.74 -23.75
CA GLU A 231 9.99 -11.10 -23.49
C GLU A 231 11.22 -11.43 -24.33
N GLN A 232 11.19 -11.12 -25.63
CA GLN A 232 12.34 -11.30 -26.51
C GLN A 232 13.56 -10.47 -26.05
N LEU A 233 13.39 -9.19 -25.73
CA LEU A 233 14.46 -8.34 -25.21
C LEU A 233 15.02 -8.83 -23.86
N ARG A 234 14.18 -9.43 -23.00
CA ARG A 234 14.63 -10.07 -21.75
C ARG A 234 15.44 -11.34 -22.02
N HIS A 235 15.07 -12.13 -23.02
CA HIS A 235 15.86 -13.28 -23.47
C HIS A 235 17.20 -12.84 -24.07
N GLU A 236 17.21 -11.85 -24.97
CA GLU A 236 18.42 -11.29 -25.58
C GLU A 236 19.37 -10.70 -24.51
N PHE A 237 18.84 -9.94 -23.54
CA PHE A 237 19.62 -9.44 -22.41
C PHE A 237 20.22 -10.57 -21.56
N LYS A 238 19.44 -11.63 -21.26
CA LYS A 238 19.94 -12.77 -20.47
C LYS A 238 21.00 -13.58 -21.23
N VAL A 239 20.90 -13.70 -22.55
CA VAL A 239 21.94 -14.32 -23.40
C VAL A 239 23.21 -13.46 -23.42
N LEU A 240 23.10 -12.13 -23.50
CA LEU A 240 24.24 -11.22 -23.41
C LEU A 240 24.92 -11.27 -22.03
N GLN A 241 24.14 -11.32 -20.95
CA GLN A 241 24.64 -11.49 -19.59
C GLN A 241 25.41 -12.81 -19.43
N LEU A 242 24.83 -13.96 -19.84
CA LEU A 242 25.50 -15.25 -19.79
C LEU A 242 26.78 -15.28 -20.63
N LYS A 243 26.81 -14.58 -21.78
CA LYS A 243 28.02 -14.41 -22.58
C LYS A 243 29.07 -13.57 -21.85
N GLN A 244 28.69 -12.50 -21.18
CA GLN A 244 29.61 -11.68 -20.39
C GLN A 244 30.17 -12.46 -19.18
N GLU A 245 29.34 -13.25 -18.49
CA GLU A 245 29.76 -14.12 -17.39
C GLU A 245 30.72 -15.23 -17.87
N ALA A 246 30.50 -15.79 -19.07
CA ALA A 246 31.43 -16.74 -19.68
C ALA A 246 32.78 -16.08 -20.03
N GLN A 247 32.77 -14.87 -20.63
CA GLN A 247 34.00 -14.13 -20.95
C GLN A 247 34.76 -13.66 -19.70
N LEU A 248 34.05 -13.35 -18.61
CA LEU A 248 34.70 -13.06 -17.32
C LEU A 248 35.42 -14.29 -16.76
N LYS A 249 34.80 -15.48 -16.83
CA LYS A 249 35.45 -16.74 -16.42
C LYS A 249 36.62 -17.13 -17.32
N GLU A 250 36.54 -16.88 -18.62
CA GLU A 250 37.65 -17.07 -19.56
C GLU A 250 38.85 -16.19 -19.17
N VAL A 251 38.61 -14.94 -18.76
CA VAL A 251 39.67 -14.04 -18.24
C VAL A 251 40.16 -14.46 -16.86
N GLU A 252 39.26 -14.89 -15.96
CA GLU A 252 39.59 -15.43 -14.63
C GLU A 252 40.52 -16.65 -14.74
N GLU A 253 40.21 -17.57 -15.66
CA GLU A 253 41.01 -18.78 -15.92
C GLU A 253 42.36 -18.45 -16.58
N MET A 254 42.42 -17.53 -17.54
CA MET A 254 43.69 -17.05 -18.11
C MET A 254 44.58 -16.39 -17.05
N LEU A 255 44.03 -15.55 -16.17
CA LEU A 255 44.77 -14.97 -15.04
C LEU A 255 45.27 -16.04 -14.08
N TYR A 256 44.49 -17.09 -13.84
CA TYR A 256 44.90 -18.22 -12.99
C TYR A 256 46.04 -19.05 -13.62
N GLN A 257 46.01 -19.27 -14.94
CA GLN A 257 47.05 -20.00 -15.68
C GLN A 257 48.39 -19.23 -15.71
N GLU A 258 48.36 -17.90 -15.84
CA GLU A 258 49.55 -17.03 -15.75
C GLU A 258 50.00 -16.75 -14.29
N GLY A 259 49.38 -17.39 -13.29
CA GLY A 259 49.75 -17.27 -11.87
C GLY A 259 49.26 -16.00 -11.16
N LEU A 260 48.45 -15.17 -11.83
CA LEU A 260 47.88 -13.90 -11.33
C LEU A 260 46.55 -14.10 -10.60
N SER A 261 46.42 -15.18 -9.82
CA SER A 261 45.18 -15.55 -9.13
C SER A 261 44.69 -14.53 -8.09
N GLU A 262 45.60 -13.76 -7.49
CA GLU A 262 45.26 -12.70 -6.52
C GLU A 262 44.41 -11.58 -7.13
N ILE A 263 44.59 -11.26 -8.42
CA ILE A 263 43.80 -10.23 -9.12
C ILE A 263 42.59 -10.79 -9.87
N ALA A 264 42.50 -12.11 -10.06
CA ALA A 264 41.37 -12.75 -10.73
C ALA A 264 40.02 -12.41 -10.05
N MET A 265 40.02 -12.27 -8.71
CA MET A 265 38.86 -11.88 -7.91
C MET A 265 38.59 -10.35 -7.83
N SER A 266 39.46 -9.51 -8.40
CA SER A 266 39.29 -8.05 -8.42
C SER A 266 38.41 -7.57 -9.57
N SER A 267 37.95 -6.32 -9.56
CA SER A 267 37.09 -5.81 -10.64
C SER A 267 37.85 -5.76 -11.98
N PRO A 268 37.18 -5.87 -13.15
CA PRO A 268 37.85 -5.74 -14.45
C PRO A 268 38.64 -4.44 -14.62
N SER A 269 38.21 -3.35 -13.95
CA SER A 269 38.95 -2.09 -13.85
C SER A 269 40.28 -2.21 -13.09
N GLU A 270 40.32 -2.99 -12.02
CA GLU A 270 41.53 -3.24 -11.21
C GLU A 270 42.46 -4.25 -11.90
N GLN A 271 41.90 -5.31 -12.50
CA GLN A 271 42.63 -6.25 -13.36
C GLN A 271 43.37 -5.50 -14.50
N ILE A 272 42.65 -4.63 -15.23
CA ILE A 272 43.24 -3.81 -16.30
C ILE A 272 44.30 -2.85 -15.75
N ALA A 273 44.06 -2.21 -14.60
CA ALA A 273 45.03 -1.31 -13.97
C ALA A 273 46.32 -2.05 -13.56
N TYR A 274 46.21 -3.24 -12.97
CA TYR A 274 47.35 -4.07 -12.58
C TYR A 274 48.16 -4.50 -13.81
N LEU A 275 47.51 -5.07 -14.82
CA LEU A 275 48.16 -5.51 -16.06
C LEU A 275 48.84 -4.36 -16.81
N LEU A 276 48.30 -3.14 -16.75
CA LEU A 276 48.94 -1.94 -17.31
C LEU A 276 50.19 -1.52 -16.52
N VAL A 277 50.14 -1.57 -15.18
CA VAL A 277 51.30 -1.29 -14.31
C VAL A 277 52.40 -2.32 -14.51
N GLU A 278 52.05 -3.61 -14.55
CA GLU A 278 52.99 -4.70 -14.79
C GLU A 278 53.62 -4.61 -16.18
N ARG A 279 52.81 -4.40 -17.23
CA ARG A 279 53.32 -4.13 -18.59
C ARG A 279 54.28 -2.94 -18.62
N SER A 280 53.99 -1.85 -17.91
CA SER A 280 54.89 -0.69 -17.84
C SER A 280 56.20 -1.01 -17.11
N THR A 281 56.16 -1.94 -16.15
CA THR A 281 57.32 -2.40 -15.38
C THR A 281 58.18 -3.36 -16.21
N LEU A 282 57.57 -4.23 -17.00
CA LEU A 282 58.24 -5.13 -17.95
C LEU A 282 58.88 -4.35 -19.10
N LEU A 283 58.19 -3.35 -19.67
CA LEU A 283 58.76 -2.46 -20.69
C LEU A 283 60.00 -1.72 -20.15
N ARG A 284 59.94 -1.15 -18.94
CA ARG A 284 61.09 -0.52 -18.30
C ARG A 284 62.26 -1.50 -18.03
N LYS A 285 61.97 -2.79 -17.80
CA LYS A 285 63.01 -3.82 -17.69
C LYS A 285 63.67 -4.13 -19.04
N LEU A 286 62.92 -4.15 -20.14
CA LEU A 286 63.50 -4.26 -21.50
C LEU A 286 64.33 -3.02 -21.86
N GLU A 287 63.85 -1.82 -21.53
CA GLU A 287 64.55 -0.55 -21.75
C GLU A 287 65.84 -0.39 -20.90
N LEU A 288 66.05 -1.25 -19.90
CA LEU A 288 67.26 -1.34 -19.08
C LEU A 288 68.20 -2.48 -19.50
N MET A 289 67.88 -3.24 -20.55
CA MET A 289 68.82 -4.16 -21.19
C MET A 289 69.48 -3.47 -22.38
N ASP A 290 70.65 -2.87 -22.15
CA ASP A 290 71.46 -2.28 -23.21
C ASP A 290 71.89 -3.33 -24.26
N PRO A 291 71.98 -2.97 -25.56
CA PRO A 291 72.17 -3.92 -26.65
C PRO A 291 73.65 -4.22 -26.95
N GLU A 292 74.08 -5.46 -26.72
CA GLU A 292 75.29 -6.03 -27.34
C GLU A 292 74.91 -6.89 -28.56
N PRO A 293 75.70 -6.86 -29.66
CA PRO A 293 75.30 -7.46 -30.93
C PRO A 293 75.86 -8.88 -31.15
N GLU A 294 75.04 -9.80 -31.68
CA GLU A 294 75.37 -10.68 -32.84
C GLU A 294 74.30 -11.77 -33.07
N SER A 295 73.52 -11.62 -34.15
CA SER A 295 73.19 -12.69 -35.13
C SER A 295 71.99 -12.26 -35.99
N GLN A 296 72.25 -11.47 -37.05
CA GLN A 296 71.20 -10.96 -37.94
C GLN A 296 71.14 -11.74 -39.26
N ARG A 297 70.68 -13.00 -39.23
CA ARG A 297 70.29 -13.78 -40.43
C ARG A 297 69.42 -14.99 -40.08
N CYS A 298 68.44 -15.29 -40.94
CA CYS A 298 67.26 -16.12 -40.68
C CYS A 298 66.34 -15.54 -39.57
N MET A 299 65.02 -15.48 -39.69
CA MET A 299 64.10 -16.17 -40.61
C MET A 299 63.15 -15.17 -41.31
N SER A 300 63.43 -14.81 -42.58
CA SER A 300 62.59 -13.88 -43.37
C SER A 300 62.17 -14.48 -44.72
N SER A 301 61.86 -15.78 -44.75
CA SER A 301 61.56 -16.51 -45.98
C SER A 301 60.60 -17.69 -45.75
N LYS A 302 59.28 -17.42 -45.69
CA LYS A 302 58.15 -18.35 -46.00
C LYS A 302 56.75 -17.74 -45.71
N LEU A 303 56.46 -16.54 -46.25
CA LEU A 303 55.09 -15.99 -46.30
C LEU A 303 54.79 -15.31 -47.64
N GLN A 304 54.91 -16.05 -48.75
CA GLN A 304 54.29 -15.67 -50.03
C GLN A 304 54.15 -16.89 -50.95
N LYS A 305 52.90 -17.11 -51.42
CA LYS A 305 52.48 -18.16 -52.37
C LYS A 305 52.58 -19.60 -51.82
N GLU A 306 51.78 -20.58 -52.25
CA GLU A 306 50.89 -20.68 -53.42
C GLU A 306 49.47 -21.16 -53.05
N PHE A 307 48.47 -20.72 -53.83
CA PHE A 307 47.31 -21.52 -54.23
C PHE A 307 47.71 -22.22 -55.55
N PRO A 308 47.35 -23.50 -55.79
CA PRO A 308 45.99 -23.78 -56.27
C PRO A 308 45.39 -25.12 -55.79
N GLN A 309 44.18 -25.42 -56.29
CA GLN A 309 43.44 -26.66 -56.07
C GLN A 309 44.09 -27.85 -56.83
N SER A 310 44.03 -29.08 -56.28
CA SER A 310 43.22 -30.20 -56.83
C SER A 310 43.70 -31.63 -56.47
N TYR A 311 42.73 -32.48 -56.10
CA TYR A 311 42.63 -33.93 -56.36
C TYR A 311 43.60 -34.97 -55.73
N SER A 312 43.10 -36.23 -55.79
CA SER A 312 43.75 -37.55 -55.54
C SER A 312 44.37 -37.85 -54.17
N LYS A 313 43.55 -38.49 -53.33
CA LYS A 313 43.73 -39.85 -52.75
C LYS A 313 45.14 -40.43 -52.53
N ASP A 314 45.29 -40.98 -51.32
CA ASP A 314 45.89 -42.27 -50.93
C ASP A 314 47.32 -42.63 -51.37
N LEU A 315 48.23 -42.76 -50.39
CA LEU A 315 48.81 -44.07 -50.01
C LEU A 315 49.64 -43.99 -48.70
N GLU A 316 49.72 -45.13 -48.00
CA GLU A 316 50.60 -45.53 -46.88
C GLU A 316 50.68 -44.60 -45.64
N THR A 317 50.05 -44.84 -44.47
CA THR A 317 49.88 -46.02 -43.56
C THR A 317 50.99 -46.25 -42.51
N ASP A 318 50.54 -46.63 -41.31
CA ASP A 318 51.28 -47.20 -40.17
C ASP A 318 52.40 -46.39 -39.50
N LYS A 319 51.98 -45.49 -38.58
CA LYS A 319 52.69 -45.25 -37.30
C LYS A 319 51.92 -44.53 -36.18
N THR A 320 50.70 -44.06 -36.41
CA THR A 320 49.96 -43.19 -35.46
C THR A 320 49.07 -43.92 -34.45
N SER A 321 48.82 -45.22 -34.61
CA SER A 321 47.69 -45.94 -33.98
C SER A 321 47.80 -46.23 -32.47
N GLN A 322 48.88 -45.82 -31.79
CA GLN A 322 49.15 -46.20 -30.41
C GLN A 322 49.18 -45.02 -29.42
N ASN A 323 49.46 -43.79 -29.87
CA ASN A 323 49.56 -42.62 -28.99
C ASN A 323 48.22 -41.88 -28.80
N SER A 324 47.21 -42.09 -29.65
CA SER A 324 45.90 -41.44 -29.48
C SER A 324 45.13 -42.03 -28.31
N LEU A 325 45.05 -43.36 -28.20
CA LEU A 325 44.26 -44.06 -27.19
C LEU A 325 44.65 -43.72 -25.74
N GLU A 326 45.93 -43.50 -25.47
CA GLU A 326 46.42 -43.13 -24.13
C GLU A 326 46.06 -41.67 -23.80
N SER A 327 46.18 -40.75 -24.78
CA SER A 327 45.71 -39.37 -24.66
C SER A 327 44.19 -39.29 -24.51
N ASP A 328 43.42 -40.06 -25.28
CA ASP A 328 41.95 -40.04 -25.27
C ASP A 328 41.40 -40.55 -23.93
N VAL A 329 42.04 -41.55 -23.31
CA VAL A 329 41.68 -42.05 -21.97
C VAL A 329 42.00 -41.02 -20.89
N GLU A 330 43.15 -40.33 -20.94
CA GLU A 330 43.47 -39.30 -19.95
C GLU A 330 42.60 -38.04 -20.11
N GLN A 331 42.26 -37.67 -21.35
CA GLN A 331 41.30 -36.60 -21.68
C GLN A 331 39.88 -36.97 -21.18
N ALA A 332 39.46 -38.22 -21.34
CA ALA A 332 38.19 -38.74 -20.82
C ALA A 332 38.16 -38.77 -19.28
N ALA A 333 39.27 -39.10 -18.62
CA ALA A 333 39.38 -39.04 -17.16
C ALA A 333 39.29 -37.59 -16.63
N LYS A 334 40.01 -36.65 -17.26
CA LYS A 334 39.99 -35.22 -16.91
C LYS A 334 38.60 -34.59 -17.13
N THR A 335 37.96 -34.87 -18.27
CA THR A 335 36.58 -34.41 -18.54
C THR A 335 35.56 -35.09 -17.63
N GLY A 336 35.75 -36.37 -17.29
CA GLY A 336 34.94 -37.08 -16.30
C GLY A 336 34.97 -36.40 -14.93
N MET A 337 36.15 -36.10 -14.40
CA MET A 337 36.29 -35.37 -13.13
C MET A 337 35.70 -33.95 -13.23
N ALA A 338 35.93 -33.23 -14.33
CA ALA A 338 35.34 -31.90 -14.53
C ALA A 338 33.80 -31.94 -14.58
N HIS A 339 33.19 -32.95 -15.20
CA HIS A 339 31.74 -33.12 -15.20
C HIS A 339 31.17 -33.51 -13.83
N GLU A 340 31.90 -34.28 -13.03
CA GLU A 340 31.50 -34.62 -11.66
C GLU A 340 31.64 -33.40 -10.72
N GLU A 341 32.69 -32.59 -10.90
CA GLU A 341 32.92 -31.32 -10.21
C GLU A 341 31.82 -30.29 -10.55
N ILE A 342 31.52 -30.11 -11.84
CA ILE A 342 30.43 -29.24 -12.32
C ILE A 342 29.08 -29.73 -11.81
N ARG A 343 28.83 -31.05 -11.76
CA ARG A 343 27.60 -31.60 -11.16
C ARG A 343 27.50 -31.24 -9.68
N ARG A 344 28.56 -31.52 -8.90
CA ARG A 344 28.59 -31.25 -7.46
C ARG A 344 28.42 -29.76 -7.14
N LEU A 345 29.07 -28.87 -7.88
CA LEU A 345 28.90 -27.41 -7.75
C LEU A 345 27.49 -26.96 -8.19
N THR A 346 26.93 -27.54 -9.25
CA THR A 346 25.56 -27.25 -9.70
C THR A 346 24.53 -27.67 -8.66
N ASP A 347 24.73 -28.81 -8.01
CA ASP A 347 23.81 -29.33 -6.98
C ASP A 347 23.99 -28.61 -5.64
N GLU A 348 25.21 -28.19 -5.26
CA GLU A 348 25.43 -27.24 -4.16
C GLU A 348 24.74 -25.88 -4.39
N VAL A 349 24.79 -25.34 -5.61
CA VAL A 349 24.09 -24.10 -5.96
C VAL A 349 22.58 -24.30 -5.85
N LYS A 350 22.03 -25.42 -6.34
CA LYS A 350 20.62 -25.77 -6.16
C LYS A 350 20.24 -25.89 -4.68
N GLU A 351 21.02 -26.56 -3.84
CA GLU A 351 20.74 -26.61 -2.39
C GLU A 351 20.81 -25.23 -1.74
N LYS A 352 21.76 -24.38 -2.13
CA LYS A 352 21.90 -23.01 -1.60
C LYS A 352 20.83 -22.04 -2.12
N GLU A 353 20.22 -22.29 -3.27
CA GLU A 353 19.03 -21.57 -3.73
C GLU A 353 17.74 -22.13 -3.12
N GLN A 354 17.58 -23.45 -3.08
CA GLN A 354 16.41 -24.15 -2.52
C GLN A 354 16.27 -23.86 -1.02
N SER A 355 17.34 -23.96 -0.22
CA SER A 355 17.31 -23.62 1.21
C SER A 355 17.00 -22.14 1.48
N LYS A 356 17.43 -21.21 0.61
CA LYS A 356 17.01 -19.80 0.69
C LYS A 356 15.54 -19.62 0.33
N LEU A 357 15.06 -20.33 -0.70
CA LEU A 357 13.67 -20.30 -1.13
C LEU A 357 12.74 -20.88 -0.06
N ASP A 358 13.11 -22.01 0.55
CA ASP A 358 12.37 -22.67 1.62
C ASP A 358 12.38 -21.85 2.92
N SER A 359 13.51 -21.20 3.26
CA SER A 359 13.60 -20.25 4.37
C SER A 359 12.68 -19.04 4.15
N ALA A 360 12.69 -18.45 2.94
CA ALA A 360 11.78 -17.36 2.58
C ALA A 360 10.31 -17.80 2.59
N LEU A 361 10.02 -19.02 2.12
CA LEU A 361 8.69 -19.62 2.15
C LEU A 361 8.21 -19.87 3.59
N GLN A 362 9.08 -20.34 4.48
CA GLN A 362 8.78 -20.59 5.89
C GLN A 362 8.52 -19.27 6.65
N MET A 363 9.31 -18.23 6.37
CA MET A 363 9.07 -16.88 6.90
C MET A 363 7.73 -16.29 6.42
N ALA A 364 7.41 -16.45 5.13
CA ALA A 364 6.13 -16.02 4.57
C ALA A 364 4.94 -16.82 5.15
N GLN A 365 5.11 -18.13 5.42
CA GLN A 365 4.10 -18.94 6.10
C GLN A 365 3.87 -18.49 7.55
N LEU A 366 4.93 -18.18 8.30
CA LEU A 366 4.85 -17.64 9.66
C LEU A 366 4.12 -16.27 9.68
N GLU A 367 4.40 -15.39 8.72
CA GLU A 367 3.69 -14.12 8.59
C GLU A 367 2.22 -14.31 8.23
N ILE A 368 1.90 -15.26 7.33
CA ILE A 368 0.52 -15.61 6.96
C ILE A 368 -0.26 -16.19 8.16
N GLU A 369 0.33 -17.08 8.97
CA GLU A 369 -0.34 -17.56 10.20
C GLU A 369 -0.52 -16.45 11.24
N LYS A 370 0.47 -15.58 11.44
CA LYS A 370 0.35 -14.42 12.33
C LYS A 370 -0.75 -13.45 11.87
N LEU A 371 -0.90 -13.25 10.56
CA LEU A 371 -1.99 -12.45 9.98
C LEU A 371 -3.36 -13.15 10.13
N LYS A 372 -3.44 -14.48 9.98
CA LYS A 372 -4.67 -15.25 10.26
C LYS A 372 -5.06 -15.15 11.74
N GLU A 373 -4.11 -15.30 12.65
CA GLU A 373 -4.35 -15.21 14.10
C GLU A 373 -4.86 -13.82 14.50
N ASN A 374 -4.26 -12.76 13.94
CA ASN A 374 -4.74 -11.38 14.12
C ASN A 374 -6.15 -11.18 13.52
N LEU A 375 -6.45 -11.77 12.36
CA LEU A 375 -7.78 -11.71 11.73
C LEU A 375 -8.84 -12.45 12.55
N ILE A 376 -8.48 -13.58 13.19
CA ILE A 376 -9.34 -14.32 14.11
C ILE A 376 -9.64 -13.46 15.35
N LYS A 377 -8.60 -12.93 16.00
CA LYS A 377 -8.74 -12.05 17.19
C LYS A 377 -9.57 -10.81 16.90
N LEU A 378 -9.38 -10.18 15.73
CA LEU A 378 -10.20 -9.03 15.31
C LEU A 378 -11.67 -9.43 15.17
N LYS A 379 -11.95 -10.55 14.47
CA LYS A 379 -13.31 -11.06 14.27
C LYS A 379 -13.99 -11.50 15.57
N GLU A 380 -13.23 -12.04 16.52
CA GLU A 380 -13.71 -12.38 17.86
C GLU A 380 -14.09 -11.10 18.62
N ASN A 381 -13.23 -10.08 18.64
CA ASN A 381 -13.51 -8.76 19.23
C ASN A 381 -14.77 -8.11 18.60
N ASP A 382 -14.85 -8.06 17.27
CA ASP A 382 -16.01 -7.54 16.54
C ASP A 382 -17.30 -8.29 16.92
N SER A 383 -17.23 -9.62 17.10
CA SER A 383 -18.39 -10.42 17.51
C SER A 383 -18.80 -10.17 18.96
N VAL A 384 -17.83 -9.95 19.86
CA VAL A 384 -18.04 -9.64 21.28
C VAL A 384 -18.63 -8.24 21.46
N ASP A 385 -18.14 -7.25 20.71
CA ASP A 385 -18.67 -5.88 20.79
C ASP A 385 -20.03 -5.75 20.10
N LEU A 386 -20.29 -6.48 19.01
CA LEU A 386 -21.63 -6.64 18.46
C LEU A 386 -22.60 -7.31 19.45
N GLN A 387 -22.13 -8.28 20.25
CA GLN A 387 -22.94 -8.92 21.28
C GLN A 387 -23.23 -7.98 22.45
N LYS A 388 -22.23 -7.25 22.96
CA LYS A 388 -22.44 -6.17 23.97
C LYS A 388 -23.43 -5.12 23.46
N ALA A 389 -23.33 -4.71 22.19
CA ALA A 389 -24.24 -3.75 21.58
C ALA A 389 -25.68 -4.28 21.50
N LYS A 390 -25.88 -5.57 21.18
CA LYS A 390 -27.21 -6.22 21.21
C LYS A 390 -27.79 -6.25 22.63
N GLU A 391 -27.00 -6.66 23.61
CA GLU A 391 -27.44 -6.71 25.01
C GLU A 391 -27.76 -5.32 25.57
N HIS A 392 -26.98 -4.30 25.22
CA HIS A 392 -27.28 -2.93 25.62
C HIS A 392 -28.57 -2.42 24.99
N ASN A 393 -28.80 -2.69 23.68
CA ASN A 393 -30.06 -2.38 23.03
C ASN A 393 -31.24 -3.17 23.63
N GLN A 394 -31.04 -4.42 24.06
CA GLN A 394 -32.09 -5.18 24.74
C GLN A 394 -32.45 -4.54 26.08
N ARG A 395 -31.46 -4.20 26.93
CA ARG A 395 -31.68 -3.50 28.21
C ARG A 395 -32.39 -2.16 28.02
N LEU A 396 -31.99 -1.38 27.01
CA LEU A 396 -32.68 -0.13 26.64
C LEU A 396 -34.14 -0.36 26.20
N ASN A 397 -34.44 -1.43 25.46
CA ASN A 397 -35.82 -1.78 25.10
C ASN A 397 -36.66 -2.21 26.32
N GLU A 398 -36.05 -2.93 27.26
CA GLU A 398 -36.68 -3.33 28.54
C GLU A 398 -36.94 -2.10 29.44
N GLU A 399 -35.98 -1.16 29.53
CA GLU A 399 -36.16 0.13 30.21
C GLU A 399 -37.24 0.99 29.55
N ILE A 400 -37.26 1.10 28.21
CA ILE A 400 -38.31 1.82 27.46
C ILE A 400 -39.68 1.18 27.70
N LEU A 401 -39.78 -0.14 27.79
CA LEU A 401 -41.02 -0.83 28.13
C LEU A 401 -41.46 -0.56 29.58
N ALA A 402 -40.53 -0.59 30.54
CA ALA A 402 -40.79 -0.26 31.94
C ALA A 402 -41.24 1.20 32.10
N LEU A 403 -40.59 2.16 31.41
CA LEU A 403 -40.99 3.57 31.39
C LEU A 403 -42.37 3.76 30.76
N ARG A 404 -42.68 3.11 29.64
CA ARG A 404 -44.03 3.11 29.03
C ARG A 404 -45.10 2.52 29.96
N ASN A 405 -44.74 1.55 30.79
CA ASN A 405 -45.65 1.00 31.80
C ASN A 405 -45.85 1.99 32.97
N ARG A 406 -44.79 2.65 33.46
CA ARG A 406 -44.93 3.65 34.53
C ARG A 406 -45.66 4.92 34.06
N VAL A 407 -45.46 5.36 32.81
CA VAL A 407 -46.24 6.46 32.22
C VAL A 407 -47.73 6.09 32.19
N ARG A 408 -48.13 4.92 31.66
CA ARG A 408 -49.54 4.50 31.68
C ARG A 408 -50.13 4.38 33.09
N SER A 409 -49.32 3.96 34.07
CA SER A 409 -49.71 3.97 35.49
C SER A 409 -49.93 5.40 36.00
N LEU A 410 -49.03 6.34 35.71
CA LEU A 410 -49.16 7.75 36.08
C LEU A 410 -50.33 8.44 35.35
N ASP A 411 -50.63 8.08 34.11
CA ASP A 411 -51.80 8.58 33.37
C ASP A 411 -53.11 8.08 34.02
N SER A 412 -53.16 6.83 34.48
CA SER A 412 -54.32 6.32 35.24
C SER A 412 -54.43 6.97 36.62
N GLU A 413 -53.31 7.20 37.31
CA GLU A 413 -53.24 7.88 38.60
C GLU A 413 -53.69 9.35 38.47
N LYS A 414 -53.25 10.04 37.40
CA LYS A 414 -53.71 11.37 37.02
C LYS A 414 -55.21 11.39 36.68
N LYS A 415 -55.74 10.42 35.95
CA LYS A 415 -57.17 10.34 35.62
C LYS A 415 -58.03 10.15 36.88
N MET A 416 -57.60 9.31 37.82
CA MET A 416 -58.26 9.17 39.12
C MET A 416 -58.24 10.50 39.89
N LEU A 417 -57.12 11.25 39.86
CA LEU A 417 -57.02 12.56 40.50
C LEU A 417 -57.84 13.66 39.80
N GLU A 418 -58.01 13.59 38.48
CA GLU A 418 -58.91 14.50 37.74
C GLU A 418 -60.38 14.21 38.04
N GLU A 419 -60.76 12.92 38.16
CA GLU A 419 -62.09 12.51 38.63
C GLU A 419 -62.32 12.92 40.10
N GLU A 420 -61.33 12.75 40.97
CA GLU A 420 -61.36 13.20 42.37
C GLU A 420 -61.52 14.73 42.46
N VAL A 421 -60.80 15.49 41.63
CA VAL A 421 -60.91 16.97 41.56
C VAL A 421 -62.26 17.42 41.03
N GLU A 422 -62.84 16.76 40.03
CA GLU A 422 -64.18 17.12 39.55
C GLU A 422 -65.27 16.77 40.57
N ARG A 423 -65.09 15.68 41.33
CA ARG A 423 -65.95 15.27 42.44
C ARG A 423 -65.85 16.26 43.60
N LEU A 424 -64.63 16.70 43.96
CA LEU A 424 -64.38 17.75 44.95
C LEU A 424 -64.89 19.14 44.50
N LYS A 425 -64.85 19.47 43.20
CA LYS A 425 -65.54 20.68 42.68
C LYS A 425 -67.05 20.59 42.89
N GLY A 426 -67.65 19.42 42.67
CA GLY A 426 -69.05 19.15 42.97
C GLY A 426 -69.37 19.38 44.45
N GLU A 427 -68.59 18.76 45.34
CA GLU A 427 -68.69 18.95 46.79
C GLU A 427 -68.49 20.42 47.21
N ILE A 428 -67.59 21.17 46.57
CA ILE A 428 -67.41 22.61 46.80
C ILE A 428 -68.62 23.41 46.29
N HIS A 429 -69.24 23.00 45.19
CA HIS A 429 -70.45 23.65 44.66
C HIS A 429 -71.67 23.43 45.56
N GLU A 430 -71.82 22.24 46.15
CA GLU A 430 -72.82 21.96 47.20
C GLU A 430 -72.45 22.65 48.53
N SER A 431 -71.15 22.78 48.85
CA SER A 431 -70.68 23.47 50.06
C SER A 431 -70.92 24.98 50.01
N GLN A 432 -70.80 25.61 48.84
CA GLN A 432 -71.13 27.03 48.66
C GLN A 432 -72.63 27.34 48.77
N GLU A 433 -73.52 26.33 48.60
CA GLU A 433 -74.93 26.45 48.97
C GLU A 433 -75.19 26.16 50.47
N ASN A 434 -74.23 25.57 51.19
CA ASN A 434 -74.35 25.18 52.60
C ASN A 434 -73.47 25.99 53.60
N GLU A 435 -72.70 26.99 53.17
CA GLU A 435 -72.02 27.96 54.07
C GLU A 435 -72.99 28.95 54.78
N GLN A 436 -74.26 28.57 54.94
CA GLN A 436 -75.15 29.10 55.98
C GLN A 436 -75.48 28.01 57.03
N VAL A 437 -74.56 27.78 57.99
CA VAL A 437 -74.80 27.54 59.45
C VAL A 437 -73.58 26.90 60.18
N GLY A 438 -72.94 27.66 61.09
CA GLY A 438 -72.75 27.24 62.49
C GLY A 438 -71.59 26.33 62.98
N ASN A 439 -70.39 26.91 63.18
CA ASN A 439 -69.62 26.94 64.46
C ASN A 439 -68.97 25.70 65.19
N HIS A 440 -67.74 25.95 65.71
CA HIS A 440 -67.10 25.49 66.99
C HIS A 440 -66.12 24.25 67.11
N SER A 441 -64.80 24.56 67.08
CA SER A 441 -63.72 24.28 68.10
C SER A 441 -63.22 22.85 68.54
N PRO A 442 -61.94 22.69 69.04
CA PRO A 442 -61.16 21.42 68.91
C PRO A 442 -60.30 20.87 70.13
N GLY A 443 -59.75 19.63 70.04
CA GLY A 443 -58.60 19.12 70.87
C GLY A 443 -58.45 17.56 71.04
N LYS A 444 -57.40 16.93 71.66
CA LYS A 444 -55.97 17.31 71.93
C LYS A 444 -55.06 16.19 72.59
N ILE A 445 -54.38 15.31 71.80
CA ILE A 445 -53.06 14.60 72.09
C ILE A 445 -53.00 13.52 73.25
N VAL A 446 -51.93 12.67 73.24
CA VAL A 446 -51.35 11.79 74.32
C VAL A 446 -51.91 10.33 74.46
N GLY A 447 -51.14 9.24 74.72
CA GLY A 447 -49.68 8.96 74.60
C GLY A 447 -48.94 8.36 75.84
N THR A 448 -48.55 7.05 75.87
CA THR A 448 -47.85 6.43 77.05
C THR A 448 -46.94 5.20 76.77
N GLN A 449 -46.13 4.80 77.76
CA GLN A 449 -45.11 3.71 77.78
C GLN A 449 -45.47 2.56 78.75
N GLN A 450 -44.76 1.41 78.71
CA GLN A 450 -44.50 0.59 79.92
C GLN A 450 -43.26 -0.34 79.84
N LYS A 451 -43.02 -1.14 80.89
CA LYS A 451 -41.70 -1.68 81.37
C LYS A 451 -41.91 -2.94 82.25
N VAL A 452 -40.98 -3.92 82.31
CA VAL A 452 -40.74 -4.89 83.43
C VAL A 452 -39.47 -5.76 83.17
N GLN A 453 -39.11 -6.73 84.03
CA GLN A 453 -37.73 -7.00 84.52
C GLN A 453 -37.48 -8.50 84.92
N TYR A 454 -36.20 -8.85 85.21
CA TYR A 454 -35.65 -10.13 85.78
C TYR A 454 -35.36 -11.27 84.76
N SER A 455 -34.36 -12.17 84.90
CA SER A 455 -33.33 -12.35 85.96
C SER A 455 -32.03 -13.08 85.50
N SER A 456 -30.89 -12.75 86.15
CA SER A 456 -29.63 -13.52 86.36
C SER A 456 -29.11 -14.60 85.38
N SER A 457 -28.02 -14.29 84.65
CA SER A 457 -27.00 -15.25 84.16
C SER A 457 -25.62 -14.59 83.92
N GLY A 458 -25.14 -13.85 84.93
CA GLY A 458 -24.39 -12.60 84.71
C GLY A 458 -22.88 -12.62 84.37
N GLU A 459 -22.19 -13.74 84.16
CA GLU A 459 -20.71 -13.71 84.00
C GLU A 459 -20.12 -14.53 82.84
N LYS A 460 -20.51 -15.78 82.61
CA LYS A 460 -20.17 -16.45 81.33
C LYS A 460 -20.79 -15.74 80.14
N LEU A 461 -22.00 -15.21 80.32
CA LEU A 461 -22.69 -14.40 79.32
C LEU A 461 -21.98 -13.07 79.05
N LYS A 462 -21.23 -12.48 80.00
CA LYS A 462 -20.51 -11.21 79.77
C LYS A 462 -19.39 -11.35 78.75
N TYR A 463 -18.55 -12.38 78.84
CA TYR A 463 -17.49 -12.60 77.85
C TYR A 463 -18.08 -12.86 76.47
N GLN A 464 -19.11 -13.72 76.40
CA GLN A 464 -19.78 -14.04 75.14
C GLN A 464 -20.48 -12.82 74.52
N GLN A 465 -21.20 -12.02 75.32
CA GLN A 465 -21.79 -10.75 74.89
C GLN A 465 -20.75 -9.67 74.56
N GLN A 466 -19.56 -9.70 75.17
CA GLN A 466 -18.50 -8.72 74.89
C GLN A 466 -17.75 -9.07 73.61
N ASP A 467 -17.52 -10.35 73.31
CA ASP A 467 -17.07 -10.82 72.01
C ASP A 467 -18.12 -10.55 70.92
N GLU A 468 -19.41 -10.84 71.18
CA GLU A 468 -20.52 -10.49 70.29
C GLU A 468 -20.60 -8.97 70.06
N LEU A 469 -20.43 -8.13 71.10
CA LEU A 469 -20.38 -6.67 70.96
C LEU A 469 -19.14 -6.19 70.19
N GLN A 470 -17.99 -6.86 70.34
CA GLN A 470 -16.77 -6.53 69.62
C GLN A 470 -16.89 -6.92 68.14
N GLN A 471 -17.45 -8.10 67.86
CA GLN A 471 -17.77 -8.57 66.51
C GLN A 471 -18.86 -7.71 65.86
N LEU A 472 -19.88 -7.27 66.62
CA LEU A 472 -20.91 -6.35 66.15
C LEU A 472 -20.34 -4.97 65.84
N ARG A 473 -19.40 -4.44 66.64
CA ARG A 473 -18.65 -3.20 66.32
C ARG A 473 -17.81 -3.35 65.06
N GLN A 474 -17.12 -4.47 64.88
CA GLN A 474 -16.36 -4.76 63.65
C GLN A 474 -17.28 -4.87 62.43
N ASN A 475 -18.42 -5.57 62.55
CA ASN A 475 -19.43 -5.69 61.50
C ASN A 475 -20.07 -4.34 61.16
N LEU A 476 -20.35 -3.50 62.16
CA LEU A 476 -20.88 -2.14 61.97
C LEU A 476 -19.85 -1.24 61.28
N HIS A 477 -18.57 -1.31 61.65
CA HIS A 477 -17.52 -0.56 60.95
C HIS A 477 -17.29 -1.07 59.53
N ARG A 478 -17.37 -2.39 59.29
CA ARG A 478 -17.32 -2.99 57.95
C ARG A 478 -18.50 -2.56 57.08
N LEU A 479 -19.71 -2.53 57.64
CA LEU A 479 -20.91 -1.97 56.99
C LEU A 479 -20.74 -0.49 56.69
N GLN A 480 -20.25 0.31 57.64
CA GLN A 480 -20.00 1.74 57.46
C GLN A 480 -19.00 1.99 56.31
N ASN A 481 -17.92 1.20 56.22
CA ASN A 481 -16.96 1.28 55.13
C ASN A 481 -17.56 0.83 53.77
N LEU A 482 -18.43 -0.18 53.75
CA LEU A 482 -19.18 -0.58 52.56
C LEU A 482 -20.18 0.50 52.12
N CYS A 483 -20.93 1.12 53.04
CA CYS A 483 -21.81 2.26 52.77
C CYS A 483 -21.02 3.47 52.24
N ASN A 484 -19.87 3.80 52.85
CA ASN A 484 -18.99 4.86 52.36
C ASN A 484 -18.44 4.56 50.95
N SER A 485 -18.24 3.29 50.59
CA SER A 485 -17.84 2.89 49.23
C SER A 485 -19.01 3.01 48.25
N ALA A 486 -20.20 2.50 48.61
CA ALA A 486 -21.41 2.59 47.80
C ALA A 486 -21.86 4.05 47.58
N GLU A 487 -21.66 4.94 48.56
CA GLU A 487 -21.86 6.37 48.40
C GLU A 487 -20.89 7.01 47.41
N LYS A 488 -19.61 6.59 47.38
CA LYS A 488 -18.64 7.07 46.39
C LYS A 488 -19.02 6.61 44.98
N GLU A 489 -19.41 5.34 44.83
CA GLU A 489 -19.91 4.78 43.57
C GLU A 489 -21.16 5.55 43.08
N LEU A 490 -22.12 5.80 43.98
CA LEU A 490 -23.32 6.58 43.68
C LEU A 490 -23.00 8.05 43.32
N ARG A 491 -21.99 8.66 43.92
CA ARG A 491 -21.54 10.02 43.54
C ARG A 491 -20.86 10.02 42.17
N TYR A 492 -20.07 9.00 41.85
CA TYR A 492 -19.41 8.84 40.56
C TYR A 492 -20.42 8.64 39.42
N GLU A 493 -21.34 7.67 39.54
CA GLU A 493 -22.38 7.45 38.53
C GLU A 493 -23.38 8.62 38.44
N ARG A 494 -23.62 9.38 39.52
CA ARG A 494 -24.38 10.65 39.45
C ARG A 494 -23.64 11.73 38.65
N GLY A 495 -22.32 11.83 38.77
CA GLY A 495 -21.50 12.74 37.95
C GLY A 495 -21.59 12.38 36.47
N LYS A 496 -21.28 11.12 36.14
CA LYS A 496 -21.41 10.55 34.79
C LYS A 496 -22.83 10.69 34.19
N ASN A 497 -23.88 10.59 35.01
CA ASN A 497 -25.26 10.86 34.58
C ASN A 497 -25.53 12.35 34.31
N LEU A 498 -24.86 13.26 35.01
CA LEU A 498 -24.89 14.70 34.74
C LEU A 498 -24.17 15.03 33.42
N ASP A 499 -23.00 14.45 33.19
CA ASP A 499 -22.22 14.63 31.95
C ASP A 499 -22.99 14.12 30.72
N LEU A 500 -23.61 12.94 30.84
CA LEU A 500 -24.51 12.40 29.81
C LEU A 500 -25.74 13.30 29.58
N LYS A 501 -26.27 13.99 30.60
CA LYS A 501 -27.35 14.97 30.42
C LYS A 501 -26.87 16.23 29.71
N GLN A 502 -25.66 16.72 30.02
CA GLN A 502 -25.05 17.86 29.31
C GLN A 502 -24.84 17.53 27.82
N HIS A 503 -24.26 16.37 27.50
CA HIS A 503 -24.14 15.92 26.11
C HIS A 503 -25.49 15.76 25.40
N ASN A 504 -26.53 15.25 26.07
CA ASN A 504 -27.87 15.18 25.49
C ASN A 504 -28.50 16.57 25.26
N SER A 505 -28.22 17.58 26.11
CA SER A 505 -28.64 18.97 25.86
C SER A 505 -27.96 19.53 24.62
N LEU A 506 -26.63 19.40 24.52
CA LEU A 506 -25.85 19.87 23.37
C LEU A 506 -26.31 19.21 22.06
N LEU A 507 -26.58 17.90 22.07
CA LEU A 507 -27.13 17.19 20.90
C LEU A 507 -28.56 17.65 20.54
N GLN A 508 -29.37 18.07 21.50
CA GLN A 508 -30.68 18.68 21.23
C GLN A 508 -30.54 20.08 20.62
N GLU A 509 -29.61 20.90 21.14
CA GLU A 509 -29.29 22.23 20.61
C GLU A 509 -28.75 22.15 19.17
N GLU A 510 -27.83 21.23 18.88
CA GLU A 510 -27.36 20.95 17.51
C GLU A 510 -28.50 20.43 16.61
N SER A 511 -29.36 19.54 17.13
CA SER A 511 -30.54 19.07 16.39
C SER A 511 -31.50 20.22 16.03
N ILE A 512 -31.68 21.18 16.92
CA ILE A 512 -32.49 22.39 16.69
C ILE A 512 -31.81 23.30 15.65
N LYS A 513 -30.50 23.53 15.78
CA LYS A 513 -29.71 24.32 14.82
C LYS A 513 -29.79 23.74 13.40
N ILE A 514 -29.56 22.44 13.25
CA ILE A 514 -29.66 21.73 11.97
C ILE A 514 -31.09 21.82 11.39
N LYS A 515 -32.13 21.74 12.22
CA LYS A 515 -33.53 21.95 11.78
C LYS A 515 -33.80 23.38 11.29
N ILE A 516 -33.15 24.39 11.87
CA ILE A 516 -33.26 25.79 11.44
C ILE A 516 -32.51 25.99 10.11
N GLU A 517 -31.28 25.48 10.00
CA GLU A 517 -30.48 25.53 8.76
C GLU A 517 -31.18 24.80 7.61
N LEU A 518 -31.76 23.62 7.86
CA LEU A 518 -32.57 22.88 6.90
C LEU A 518 -33.80 23.67 6.42
N LYS A 519 -34.56 24.30 7.33
CA LYS A 519 -35.68 25.18 6.97
C LYS A 519 -35.22 26.38 6.14
N GLN A 520 -34.07 26.98 6.47
CA GLN A 520 -33.52 28.09 5.71
C GLN A 520 -33.05 27.67 4.30
N ALA A 521 -32.49 26.47 4.16
CA ALA A 521 -32.14 25.88 2.87
C ALA A 521 -33.39 25.55 2.02
N GLN A 522 -34.43 24.98 2.63
CA GLN A 522 -35.73 24.72 1.98
C GLN A 522 -36.38 26.02 1.50
N GLN A 523 -36.36 27.09 2.30
CA GLN A 523 -36.88 28.40 1.91
C GLN A 523 -36.09 29.00 0.72
N LYS A 524 -34.75 28.97 0.78
CA LYS A 524 -33.89 29.42 -0.34
C LYS A 524 -34.17 28.64 -1.64
N LEU A 525 -34.45 27.33 -1.54
CA LEU A 525 -34.80 26.49 -2.69
C LEU A 525 -36.20 26.82 -3.23
N LEU A 526 -37.17 27.10 -2.36
CA LEU A 526 -38.51 27.56 -2.75
C LEU A 526 -38.46 28.92 -3.48
N ASP A 527 -37.67 29.87 -2.98
CA ASP A 527 -37.56 31.20 -3.59
C ASP A 527 -36.74 31.18 -4.89
N SER A 528 -35.74 30.30 -4.98
CA SER A 528 -35.06 29.96 -6.25
C SER A 528 -36.05 29.37 -7.27
N ALA A 529 -36.93 28.45 -6.86
CA ALA A 529 -37.96 27.89 -7.75
C ALA A 529 -38.95 28.96 -8.27
N LYS A 530 -39.33 29.94 -7.43
CA LYS A 530 -40.14 31.09 -7.86
C LYS A 530 -39.41 31.94 -8.91
N MET A 531 -38.13 32.23 -8.70
CA MET A 531 -37.30 32.96 -9.66
C MET A 531 -37.16 32.21 -11.00
N CYS A 532 -36.98 30.88 -10.97
CA CYS A 532 -36.99 30.07 -12.18
C CYS A 532 -38.34 30.13 -12.91
N SER A 533 -39.47 30.13 -12.19
CA SER A 533 -40.80 30.26 -12.82
C SER A 533 -41.06 31.64 -13.42
N SER A 534 -40.60 32.74 -12.81
CA SER A 534 -40.73 34.08 -13.40
C SER A 534 -39.86 34.23 -14.65
N LEU A 535 -38.60 33.78 -14.60
CA LEU A 535 -37.71 33.76 -15.78
C LEU A 535 -38.26 32.88 -16.91
N THR A 536 -38.96 31.78 -16.58
CA THR A 536 -39.64 30.94 -17.58
C THR A 536 -40.81 31.69 -18.24
N ALA A 537 -41.60 32.46 -17.47
CA ALA A 537 -42.70 33.28 -18.00
C ALA A 537 -42.20 34.48 -18.84
N GLU A 538 -41.10 35.11 -18.43
CA GLU A 538 -40.41 36.14 -19.24
C GLU A 538 -39.89 35.55 -20.55
N TRP A 539 -39.30 34.35 -20.53
CA TRP A 539 -38.82 33.67 -21.71
C TRP A 539 -39.95 33.29 -22.69
N THR A 540 -41.08 32.75 -22.20
CA THR A 540 -42.22 32.44 -23.09
C THR A 540 -42.87 33.71 -23.65
N HIS A 541 -42.96 34.79 -22.86
CA HIS A 541 -43.41 36.10 -23.35
C HIS A 541 -42.50 36.65 -24.45
N CYS A 542 -41.17 36.59 -24.27
CA CYS A 542 -40.20 36.96 -25.32
C CYS A 542 -40.33 36.07 -26.57
N GLN A 543 -40.52 34.76 -26.41
CA GLN A 543 -40.73 33.83 -27.54
C GLN A 543 -42.03 34.14 -28.30
N GLN A 544 -43.11 34.54 -27.60
CA GLN A 544 -44.34 34.99 -28.22
C GLN A 544 -44.16 36.34 -28.93
N LYS A 545 -43.41 37.28 -28.34
CA LYS A 545 -43.11 38.58 -28.97
C LYS A 545 -42.32 38.44 -30.27
N ILE A 546 -41.41 37.47 -30.35
CA ILE A 546 -40.70 37.14 -31.60
C ILE A 546 -41.71 36.69 -32.69
N LYS A 547 -42.62 35.77 -32.37
CA LYS A 547 -43.65 35.29 -33.31
C LYS A 547 -44.60 36.39 -33.79
N GLU A 548 -44.93 37.34 -32.92
CA GLU A 548 -45.72 38.53 -33.29
C GLU A 548 -44.96 39.42 -34.30
N LEU A 549 -43.66 39.62 -34.10
CA LEU A 549 -42.81 40.41 -35.00
C LEU A 549 -42.58 39.69 -36.34
N GLU A 550 -42.40 38.37 -36.34
CA GLU A 550 -42.32 37.53 -37.55
C GLU A 550 -43.61 37.66 -38.39
N LEU A 551 -44.78 37.58 -37.75
CA LEU A 551 -46.07 37.80 -38.41
C LEU A 551 -46.23 39.21 -38.97
N GLU A 552 -45.72 40.23 -38.29
CA GLU A 552 -45.79 41.61 -38.78
C GLU A 552 -44.85 41.87 -39.96
N ILE A 553 -43.64 41.28 -39.94
CA ILE A 553 -42.71 41.29 -41.09
C ILE A 553 -43.36 40.62 -42.31
N LEU A 554 -44.08 39.51 -42.13
CA LEU A 554 -44.81 38.83 -43.22
C LEU A 554 -45.93 39.71 -43.80
N LYS A 555 -46.71 40.42 -42.96
CA LYS A 555 -47.71 41.39 -43.42
C LYS A 555 -47.07 42.55 -44.19
N GLN A 556 -45.97 43.10 -43.69
CA GLN A 556 -45.24 44.19 -44.36
C GLN A 556 -44.71 43.73 -45.73
N ALA A 557 -44.13 42.53 -45.82
CA ALA A 557 -43.70 41.95 -47.10
C ALA A 557 -44.87 41.74 -48.08
N GLN A 558 -46.06 41.39 -47.60
CA GLN A 558 -47.28 41.29 -48.42
C GLN A 558 -47.79 42.67 -48.88
N SER A 559 -47.71 43.68 -48.02
CA SER A 559 -48.06 45.08 -48.33
C SER A 559 -47.11 45.70 -49.37
N ILE A 560 -45.80 45.45 -49.26
CA ILE A 560 -44.80 45.89 -50.25
C ILE A 560 -45.09 45.26 -51.62
N LYS A 561 -45.50 43.98 -51.68
CA LYS A 561 -45.91 43.34 -52.94
C LYS A 561 -47.15 43.99 -53.57
N SER A 562 -48.17 44.36 -52.80
CA SER A 562 -49.34 45.05 -53.35
C SER A 562 -49.03 46.49 -53.76
N GLN A 563 -48.17 47.19 -53.01
CA GLN A 563 -47.68 48.54 -53.36
C GLN A 563 -46.89 48.55 -54.68
N ASN A 564 -45.99 47.57 -54.89
CA ASN A 564 -45.23 47.45 -56.14
C ASN A 564 -46.16 47.21 -57.35
N ASN A 565 -47.14 46.32 -57.22
CA ASN A 565 -48.15 46.06 -58.25
C ASN A 565 -49.02 47.30 -58.58
N LEU A 566 -49.16 48.26 -57.65
CA LEU A 566 -49.84 49.53 -57.88
C LEU A 566 -48.91 50.56 -58.53
N GLN A 567 -47.63 50.58 -58.19
CA GLN A 567 -46.63 51.42 -58.87
C GLN A 567 -46.44 51.02 -60.34
N GLU A 568 -46.43 49.73 -60.65
CA GLU A 568 -46.33 49.22 -62.03
C GLU A 568 -47.54 49.67 -62.88
N LYS A 569 -48.76 49.54 -62.35
CA LYS A 569 -49.98 50.04 -62.99
C LYS A 569 -49.96 51.58 -63.15
N LEU A 570 -49.47 52.31 -62.16
CA LEU A 570 -49.33 53.77 -62.24
C LEU A 570 -48.33 54.19 -63.32
N ALA A 571 -47.23 53.46 -63.52
CA ALA A 571 -46.30 53.68 -64.62
C ALA A 571 -46.96 53.38 -65.98
N GLN A 572 -47.75 52.31 -66.06
CA GLN A 572 -48.46 51.91 -67.28
C GLN A 572 -49.55 52.92 -67.71
N GLU A 573 -50.27 53.52 -66.76
CA GLU A 573 -51.21 54.63 -67.06
C GLU A 573 -50.48 55.93 -67.42
N LYS A 574 -49.34 56.25 -66.77
CA LYS A 574 -48.53 57.43 -67.14
C LYS A 574 -48.04 57.40 -68.58
N SER A 575 -47.72 56.22 -69.12
CA SER A 575 -47.41 56.07 -70.56
C SER A 575 -48.59 56.49 -71.44
N LYS A 576 -49.79 55.99 -71.15
CA LYS A 576 -51.01 56.29 -71.92
C LYS A 576 -51.43 57.76 -71.83
N VAL A 577 -51.14 58.43 -70.71
CA VAL A 577 -51.38 59.87 -70.56
C VAL A 577 -50.44 60.67 -71.45
N ALA A 578 -49.15 60.32 -71.53
CA ALA A 578 -48.23 60.96 -72.49
C ALA A 578 -48.70 60.77 -73.94
N ASP A 579 -49.11 59.54 -74.30
CA ASP A 579 -49.69 59.23 -75.62
C ASP A 579 -50.99 60.02 -75.92
N ALA A 580 -51.67 60.56 -74.90
CA ALA A 580 -52.87 61.39 -75.03
C ALA A 580 -52.55 62.89 -75.04
N GLU A 581 -51.58 63.34 -74.26
CA GLU A 581 -51.12 64.74 -74.22
C GLU A 581 -50.52 65.19 -75.57
N GLU A 582 -49.78 64.31 -76.26
CA GLU A 582 -49.31 64.56 -77.64
C GLU A 582 -50.47 64.82 -78.61
N LYS A 583 -51.55 64.03 -78.52
CA LYS A 583 -52.76 64.18 -79.34
C LYS A 583 -53.56 65.44 -78.98
N ILE A 584 -53.54 65.85 -77.72
CA ILE A 584 -54.15 67.12 -77.25
C ILE A 584 -53.35 68.32 -77.78
N LEU A 585 -52.04 68.20 -77.98
CA LEU A 585 -51.21 69.24 -78.59
C LEU A 585 -51.59 69.50 -80.06
N ASP A 586 -51.69 68.43 -80.85
CA ASP A 586 -52.11 68.45 -82.27
C ASP A 586 -53.56 68.98 -82.45
N LEU A 587 -54.46 68.67 -81.51
CA LEU A 587 -55.83 69.21 -81.52
C LEU A 587 -55.91 70.67 -81.08
N LYS A 588 -55.03 71.15 -80.18
CA LYS A 588 -54.99 72.58 -79.80
C LYS A 588 -54.55 73.48 -80.95
N GLN A 589 -53.55 73.08 -81.73
CA GLN A 589 -53.15 73.82 -82.95
C GLN A 589 -54.29 73.95 -83.98
N LYS A 590 -55.24 73.01 -83.99
CA LYS A 590 -56.41 73.03 -84.89
C LYS A 590 -57.57 73.89 -84.36
N LEU A 591 -57.56 74.25 -83.07
CA LEU A 591 -58.60 75.05 -82.43
C LEU A 591 -58.33 76.56 -82.49
N GLU A 592 -57.07 77.00 -82.40
CA GLU A 592 -56.71 78.44 -82.43
C GLU A 592 -57.06 79.15 -83.75
N HIS A 593 -57.29 78.40 -84.84
CA HIS A 593 -57.67 78.99 -86.13
C HIS A 593 -59.18 79.30 -86.26
N ALA A 594 -60.01 78.91 -85.29
CA ALA A 594 -61.46 78.77 -85.47
C ALA A 594 -62.37 79.79 -84.75
N GLN A 595 -61.83 80.82 -84.05
CA GLN A 595 -62.66 81.74 -83.25
C GLN A 595 -62.44 83.24 -83.53
N LYS A 596 -63.49 83.91 -84.07
CA LYS A 596 -63.66 85.37 -84.20
C LYS A 596 -65.16 85.69 -84.40
N VAL A 597 -65.66 86.84 -83.86
CA VAL A 597 -67.02 87.45 -84.02
C VAL A 597 -68.19 86.78 -83.22
N CYS A 598 -69.25 87.43 -82.68
CA CYS A 598 -69.46 88.72 -81.94
C CYS A 598 -70.90 88.81 -81.26
N LEU A 599 -71.36 90.01 -80.80
CA LEU A 599 -72.59 90.33 -79.95
C LEU A 599 -73.59 91.34 -80.66
N THR A 600 -74.74 91.89 -80.20
CA THR A 600 -75.68 91.97 -79.00
C THR A 600 -77.11 92.43 -79.51
N ASP A 601 -78.23 92.86 -78.87
CA ASP A 601 -78.75 93.18 -77.49
C ASP A 601 -80.28 92.78 -77.36
N THR A 602 -81.40 93.45 -76.90
CA THR A 602 -81.83 94.78 -76.33
C THR A 602 -83.22 94.66 -75.56
N CYS A 603 -83.92 95.75 -75.13
CA CYS A 603 -85.16 95.68 -74.27
C CYS A 603 -86.27 96.81 -74.34
N ILE A 604 -87.52 96.46 -73.95
CA ILE A 604 -88.63 97.16 -73.21
C ILE A 604 -89.16 98.60 -73.56
N LEU A 605 -90.51 98.77 -73.64
CA LEU A 605 -91.35 99.93 -73.14
C LEU A 605 -92.89 99.62 -73.26
N GLY A 606 -93.89 100.22 -72.56
CA GLY A 606 -93.94 100.93 -71.27
C GLY A 606 -95.15 101.91 -71.03
N LYS A 607 -95.96 101.70 -69.97
CA LYS A 607 -96.60 102.70 -69.05
C LYS A 607 -97.59 103.80 -69.59
N LYS A 608 -98.93 103.61 -69.57
CA LYS A 608 -99.89 104.76 -69.74
C LYS A 608 -101.36 104.76 -69.21
N GLN A 609 -101.98 103.67 -68.74
CA GLN A 609 -103.41 103.69 -68.31
C GLN A 609 -103.59 103.27 -66.84
N LEU A 610 -103.46 104.22 -65.92
CA LEU A 610 -103.50 103.97 -64.46
C LEU A 610 -104.57 104.79 -63.70
N GLU A 611 -105.33 105.62 -64.41
CA GLU A 611 -106.17 106.66 -63.78
C GLU A 611 -107.63 106.21 -63.51
N GLU A 612 -108.15 105.22 -64.26
CA GLU A 612 -109.52 104.70 -64.05
C GLU A 612 -109.67 103.90 -62.73
N LYS A 613 -108.59 103.27 -62.25
CA LYS A 613 -108.58 102.37 -61.08
C LYS A 613 -108.96 103.05 -59.76
N ILE A 614 -109.00 104.38 -59.72
CA ILE A 614 -109.29 105.16 -58.50
C ILE A 614 -110.78 105.06 -58.11
N LYS A 615 -111.70 104.78 -59.06
CA LYS A 615 -113.14 104.62 -58.74
C LYS A 615 -113.48 103.28 -58.10
N GLU A 616 -112.84 102.19 -58.49
CA GLU A 616 -113.09 100.85 -57.93
C GLU A 616 -112.68 100.74 -56.44
N ALA A 617 -111.77 101.60 -55.98
CA ALA A 617 -111.21 101.52 -54.63
C ALA A 617 -112.26 101.63 -53.52
N MET A 618 -113.28 102.49 -53.67
CA MET A 618 -114.25 102.75 -52.60
C MET A 618 -115.24 101.61 -52.37
N GLU A 619 -115.59 100.84 -53.40
CA GLU A 619 -116.53 99.71 -53.27
C GLU A 619 -115.87 98.46 -52.63
N ASN A 620 -114.53 98.42 -52.62
CA ASN A 620 -113.77 97.34 -52.00
C ASN A 620 -113.63 97.47 -50.47
N GLU A 621 -113.65 98.68 -49.91
CA GLU A 621 -113.49 98.90 -48.45
C GLU A 621 -114.61 98.21 -47.63
N ALA A 622 -115.84 98.19 -48.15
CA ALA A 622 -116.98 97.57 -47.49
C ALA A 622 -116.79 96.04 -47.30
N LYS A 623 -116.24 95.35 -48.31
CA LYS A 623 -116.02 93.89 -48.31
C LYS A 623 -114.96 93.47 -47.29
N VAL A 624 -113.92 94.28 -47.11
CA VAL A 624 -112.83 94.04 -46.14
C VAL A 624 -113.35 93.98 -44.70
N LYS A 625 -114.34 94.81 -44.35
CA LYS A 625 -114.90 94.87 -42.98
C LYS A 625 -115.66 93.59 -42.59
N GLN A 626 -116.30 92.92 -43.55
CA GLN A 626 -116.93 91.61 -43.30
C GLN A 626 -115.87 90.51 -43.15
N GLN A 627 -114.89 90.44 -44.06
CA GLN A 627 -113.80 89.46 -44.01
C GLN A 627 -113.03 89.52 -42.69
N TYR A 628 -112.81 90.73 -42.14
CA TYR A 628 -112.16 90.93 -40.86
C TYR A 628 -112.90 90.26 -39.67
N GLN A 629 -114.23 90.21 -39.68
CA GLN A 629 -115.00 89.55 -38.61
C GLN A 629 -114.91 88.02 -38.67
N GLU A 630 -114.94 87.43 -39.87
CA GLU A 630 -114.72 86.00 -40.05
C GLU A 630 -113.30 85.60 -39.64
N GLU A 631 -112.30 86.41 -40.00
CA GLU A 631 -110.89 86.21 -39.66
C GLU A 631 -110.68 86.22 -38.13
N GLN A 632 -111.38 87.08 -37.40
CA GLN A 632 -111.39 87.10 -35.93
C GLN A 632 -112.01 85.84 -35.30
N GLN A 633 -112.95 85.16 -35.98
CA GLN A 633 -113.45 83.85 -35.53
C GLN A 633 -112.48 82.72 -35.86
N LYS A 634 -111.90 82.71 -37.09
CA LYS A 634 -110.90 81.75 -37.53
C LYS A 634 -109.68 81.72 -36.60
N ARG A 635 -109.20 82.89 -36.16
CA ARG A 635 -108.10 83.03 -35.20
C ARG A 635 -108.37 82.35 -33.85
N LYS A 636 -109.55 82.55 -33.26
CA LYS A 636 -109.92 81.91 -31.98
C LYS A 636 -109.95 80.38 -32.07
N LEU A 637 -110.39 79.83 -33.20
CA LEU A 637 -110.35 78.38 -33.46
C LEU A 637 -108.91 77.88 -33.65
N LEU A 638 -108.06 78.67 -34.33
CA LEU A 638 -106.63 78.41 -34.47
C LEU A 638 -105.92 78.41 -33.10
N ASP A 639 -106.19 79.38 -32.23
CA ASP A 639 -105.63 79.44 -30.88
C ASP A 639 -106.04 78.21 -30.05
N GLN A 640 -107.29 77.75 -30.15
CA GLN A 640 -107.75 76.52 -29.49
C GLN A 640 -106.99 75.29 -30.00
N ASN A 641 -106.84 75.15 -31.33
CA ASN A 641 -106.07 74.05 -31.93
C ASN A 641 -104.58 74.09 -31.55
N ILE A 642 -103.97 75.27 -31.50
CA ILE A 642 -102.57 75.45 -31.07
C ILE A 642 -102.39 75.03 -29.61
N ASN A 643 -103.31 75.41 -28.72
CA ASN A 643 -103.25 75.02 -27.30
C ASN A 643 -103.38 73.50 -27.10
N GLU A 644 -104.26 72.83 -27.86
CA GLU A 644 -104.42 71.37 -27.78
C GLU A 644 -103.21 70.64 -28.40
N LEU A 645 -102.65 71.11 -29.52
CA LEU A 645 -101.39 70.58 -30.06
C LEU A 645 -100.22 70.74 -29.07
N GLN A 646 -100.10 71.89 -28.40
CA GLN A 646 -99.12 72.09 -27.33
C GLN A 646 -99.35 71.20 -26.10
N ARG A 647 -100.57 70.68 -25.90
CA ARG A 647 -100.89 69.71 -24.84
C ARG A 647 -100.45 68.31 -25.25
N GLN A 648 -100.70 67.93 -26.49
CA GLN A 648 -100.29 66.64 -27.06
C GLN A 648 -98.77 66.52 -27.18
N VAL A 649 -98.07 67.58 -27.59
CA VAL A 649 -96.59 67.62 -27.60
C VAL A 649 -96.01 67.39 -26.20
N ARG A 650 -96.54 68.04 -25.16
CA ARG A 650 -96.11 67.81 -23.77
C ARG A 650 -96.34 66.36 -23.31
N ILE A 651 -97.50 65.77 -23.63
CA ILE A 651 -97.81 64.37 -23.33
C ILE A 651 -96.88 63.39 -24.08
N LEU A 652 -96.39 63.76 -25.27
CA LEU A 652 -95.40 62.98 -26.01
C LEU A 652 -94.00 63.11 -25.40
N GLN A 653 -93.58 64.31 -25.02
CA GLN A 653 -92.31 64.56 -24.31
C GLN A 653 -92.26 63.81 -22.96
N ASP A 654 -93.34 63.82 -22.18
CA ASP A 654 -93.43 63.04 -20.93
C ASP A 654 -93.32 61.51 -21.16
N LYS A 655 -93.76 61.01 -22.33
CA LYS A 655 -93.59 59.60 -22.72
C LYS A 655 -92.18 59.30 -23.21
N GLU A 656 -91.59 60.20 -23.98
CA GLU A 656 -90.21 60.14 -24.48
C GLU A 656 -89.22 60.08 -23.31
N ASN A 657 -89.31 61.03 -22.37
CA ASN A 657 -88.52 61.05 -21.12
C ASN A 657 -88.67 59.74 -20.32
N ARG A 658 -89.88 59.16 -20.25
CA ARG A 658 -90.14 57.87 -19.58
C ARG A 658 -89.51 56.68 -20.31
N LEU A 659 -89.48 56.71 -21.65
CA LEU A 659 -88.83 55.68 -22.46
C LEU A 659 -87.31 55.78 -22.38
N GLU A 660 -86.74 56.99 -22.37
CA GLU A 660 -85.29 57.21 -22.20
C GLU A 660 -84.80 56.70 -20.83
N VAL A 661 -85.52 57.01 -19.74
CA VAL A 661 -85.19 56.51 -18.40
C VAL A 661 -85.29 54.99 -18.31
N THR A 662 -86.33 54.37 -18.89
CA THR A 662 -86.47 52.91 -18.85
C THR A 662 -85.48 52.19 -19.77
N SER A 663 -85.15 52.76 -20.92
CA SER A 663 -84.07 52.29 -21.81
C SER A 663 -82.72 52.34 -21.11
N SER A 664 -82.39 53.45 -20.46
CA SER A 664 -81.15 53.61 -19.67
C SER A 664 -81.03 52.59 -18.54
N GLN A 665 -82.14 52.29 -17.83
CA GLN A 665 -82.19 51.25 -16.80
C GLN A 665 -82.01 49.83 -17.39
N GLN A 666 -82.55 49.55 -18.58
CA GLN A 666 -82.33 48.28 -19.28
C GLN A 666 -80.87 48.13 -19.74
N GLN A 667 -80.28 49.18 -20.30
CA GLN A 667 -78.90 49.18 -20.79
C GLN A 667 -77.89 48.98 -19.64
N PHE A 668 -78.14 49.58 -18.47
CA PHE A 668 -77.36 49.32 -17.25
C PHE A 668 -77.47 47.86 -16.78
N ARG A 669 -78.68 47.26 -16.81
CA ARG A 669 -78.86 45.83 -16.47
C ARG A 669 -78.16 44.89 -17.44
N ILE A 670 -78.16 45.21 -18.74
CA ILE A 670 -77.42 44.45 -19.76
C ILE A 670 -75.92 44.51 -19.47
N GLN A 671 -75.37 45.70 -19.19
CA GLN A 671 -73.96 45.86 -18.81
C GLN A 671 -73.59 45.06 -17.55
N GLN A 672 -74.46 45.02 -16.53
CA GLN A 672 -74.26 44.17 -15.35
C GLN A 672 -74.28 42.67 -15.68
N GLN A 673 -75.18 42.22 -16.55
CA GLN A 673 -75.23 40.82 -16.99
C GLN A 673 -73.99 40.44 -17.82
N GLU A 674 -73.51 41.33 -18.69
CA GLU A 674 -72.26 41.12 -19.43
C GLU A 674 -71.03 40.98 -18.52
N THR A 675 -70.92 41.77 -17.44
CA THR A 675 -69.77 41.65 -16.51
C THR A 675 -69.81 40.34 -15.74
N LEU A 676 -71.00 39.88 -15.31
CA LEU A 676 -71.18 38.58 -14.67
C LEU A 676 -70.86 37.41 -15.63
N LEU A 677 -71.29 37.47 -16.89
CA LEU A 677 -70.94 36.46 -17.90
C LEU A 677 -69.42 36.41 -18.15
N LYS A 678 -68.76 37.57 -18.27
CA LYS A 678 -67.29 37.67 -18.42
C LYS A 678 -66.55 37.09 -17.19
N GLN A 679 -67.10 37.20 -15.99
CA GLN A 679 -66.55 36.55 -14.79
C GLN A 679 -66.71 35.03 -14.85
N LEU A 680 -67.91 34.52 -15.12
CA LEU A 680 -68.21 33.09 -15.21
C LEU A 680 -67.42 32.39 -16.33
N GLU A 681 -67.23 33.04 -17.49
CA GLU A 681 -66.34 32.52 -18.54
C GLU A 681 -64.89 32.39 -18.08
N ASN A 682 -64.38 33.36 -17.31
CA ASN A 682 -63.01 33.33 -16.80
C ASN A 682 -62.82 32.28 -15.69
N GLU A 683 -63.84 32.03 -14.87
CA GLU A 683 -63.84 30.91 -13.91
C GLU A 683 -63.89 29.56 -14.61
N LYS A 684 -64.72 29.43 -15.66
CA LYS A 684 -64.74 28.23 -16.49
C LYS A 684 -63.39 27.96 -17.15
N ARG A 685 -62.75 28.95 -17.76
CA ARG A 685 -61.41 28.83 -18.36
C ARG A 685 -60.38 28.29 -17.36
N LYS A 686 -60.34 28.84 -16.14
CA LYS A 686 -59.47 28.34 -15.05
C LYS A 686 -59.78 26.89 -14.68
N SER A 687 -61.06 26.52 -14.60
CA SER A 687 -61.48 25.14 -14.32
C SER A 687 -61.04 24.16 -15.42
N ASP A 688 -61.21 24.53 -16.69
CA ASP A 688 -60.77 23.75 -17.85
C ASP A 688 -59.23 23.62 -17.90
N GLU A 689 -58.49 24.65 -17.49
CA GLU A 689 -57.02 24.63 -17.33
C GLU A 689 -56.57 23.70 -16.19
N HIS A 690 -57.20 23.78 -15.00
CA HIS A 690 -56.93 22.85 -13.90
C HIS A 690 -57.24 21.39 -14.28
N LEU A 691 -58.31 21.15 -15.05
CA LEU A 691 -58.64 19.82 -15.56
C LEU A 691 -57.61 19.29 -16.56
N LYS A 692 -57.00 20.15 -17.39
CA LYS A 692 -55.86 19.78 -18.25
C LYS A 692 -54.63 19.44 -17.41
N SER A 693 -54.22 20.32 -16.49
CA SER A 693 -53.06 20.09 -15.63
C SER A 693 -53.18 18.79 -14.82
N ASN A 694 -54.37 18.48 -14.31
CA ASN A 694 -54.61 17.23 -13.58
C ASN A 694 -54.51 15.97 -14.48
N ARG A 695 -54.92 16.03 -15.76
CA ARG A 695 -54.70 14.93 -16.71
C ARG A 695 -53.21 14.73 -16.99
N GLU A 696 -52.49 15.80 -17.31
CA GLU A 696 -51.05 15.73 -17.54
C GLU A 696 -50.28 15.20 -16.32
N LEU A 697 -50.68 15.58 -15.10
CA LEU A 697 -50.11 15.04 -13.86
C LEU A 697 -50.44 13.56 -13.69
N SER A 698 -51.66 13.13 -14.01
CA SER A 698 -52.06 11.71 -13.98
C SER A 698 -51.29 10.87 -15.00
N GLU A 699 -51.06 11.40 -16.21
CA GLU A 699 -50.26 10.75 -17.26
C GLU A 699 -48.79 10.63 -16.81
N LYS A 700 -48.20 11.72 -16.30
CA LYS A 700 -46.84 11.72 -15.72
C LYS A 700 -46.69 10.73 -14.56
N LEU A 701 -47.70 10.62 -13.68
CA LEU A 701 -47.72 9.63 -12.60
C LEU A 701 -47.80 8.19 -13.12
N SER A 702 -48.58 7.92 -14.17
CA SER A 702 -48.64 6.59 -14.78
C SER A 702 -47.32 6.18 -15.47
N GLY A 703 -46.64 7.12 -16.14
CA GLY A 703 -45.30 6.90 -16.70
C GLY A 703 -44.26 6.58 -15.62
N LEU A 704 -44.20 7.39 -14.55
CA LEU A 704 -43.28 7.16 -13.43
C LEU A 704 -43.55 5.84 -12.69
N GLN A 705 -44.80 5.38 -12.63
CA GLN A 705 -45.15 4.08 -12.07
C GLN A 705 -44.66 2.92 -12.98
N GLN A 706 -44.78 3.05 -14.30
CA GLN A 706 -44.25 2.07 -15.26
C GLN A 706 -42.70 2.02 -15.26
N GLU A 707 -42.04 3.18 -15.21
CA GLU A 707 -40.57 3.27 -15.08
C GLU A 707 -40.08 2.59 -13.78
N LYS A 708 -40.79 2.82 -12.67
CA LYS A 708 -40.52 2.15 -11.39
C LYS A 708 -40.72 0.64 -11.46
N GLU A 709 -41.76 0.17 -12.14
CA GLU A 709 -42.01 -1.27 -12.32
C GLU A 709 -40.93 -1.93 -13.19
N ALA A 710 -40.55 -1.31 -14.31
CA ALA A 710 -39.44 -1.76 -15.15
C ALA A 710 -38.10 -1.81 -14.38
N LEU A 711 -37.77 -0.77 -13.61
CA LEU A 711 -36.57 -0.76 -12.76
C LEU A 711 -36.61 -1.87 -11.70
N CYS A 712 -37.76 -2.17 -11.10
CA CYS A 712 -37.92 -3.30 -10.19
C CYS A 712 -37.65 -4.65 -10.88
N GLU A 713 -38.08 -4.82 -12.13
CA GLU A 713 -37.76 -6.02 -12.92
C GLU A 713 -36.26 -6.11 -13.26
N GLU A 714 -35.62 -5.01 -13.65
CA GLU A 714 -34.17 -4.95 -13.89
C GLU A 714 -33.37 -5.30 -12.63
N TYR A 715 -33.68 -4.69 -11.48
CA TYR A 715 -33.06 -5.07 -10.20
C TYR A 715 -33.29 -6.55 -9.86
N GLY A 716 -34.48 -7.08 -10.15
CA GLY A 716 -34.79 -8.50 -10.02
C GLY A 716 -33.99 -9.41 -10.97
N GLN A 717 -33.58 -8.93 -12.14
CA GLN A 717 -32.69 -9.64 -13.06
C GLN A 717 -31.24 -9.57 -12.59
N PHE A 718 -30.74 -8.41 -12.15
CA PHE A 718 -29.39 -8.26 -11.60
C PHE A 718 -29.18 -9.13 -10.35
N LEU A 719 -30.17 -9.22 -9.45
CA LEU A 719 -30.12 -10.12 -8.30
C LEU A 719 -29.99 -11.60 -8.72
N LYS A 720 -30.76 -12.06 -9.72
CA LYS A 720 -30.65 -13.43 -10.25
C LYS A 720 -29.27 -13.71 -10.87
N GLN A 721 -28.69 -12.73 -11.58
CA GLN A 721 -27.34 -12.84 -12.13
C GLN A 721 -26.27 -12.91 -11.02
N LEU A 722 -26.42 -12.10 -9.97
CA LEU A 722 -25.55 -12.11 -8.80
C LEU A 722 -25.61 -13.47 -8.06
N ASP A 723 -26.81 -14.02 -7.85
CA ASP A 723 -27.01 -15.35 -7.26
C ASP A 723 -26.35 -16.48 -8.07
N VAL A 724 -26.34 -16.38 -9.41
CA VAL A 724 -25.60 -17.32 -10.28
C VAL A 724 -24.09 -17.12 -10.10
N HIS A 725 -23.60 -15.88 -10.09
CA HIS A 725 -22.17 -15.61 -9.93
C HIS A 725 -21.64 -16.05 -8.55
N VAL A 726 -22.41 -15.84 -7.49
CA VAL A 726 -22.08 -16.26 -6.11
C VAL A 726 -22.06 -17.78 -6.00
N ARG A 727 -23.01 -18.50 -6.60
CA ARG A 727 -22.97 -19.98 -6.68
C ARG A 727 -21.75 -20.48 -7.43
N ASN A 728 -21.50 -19.96 -8.64
CA ASN A 728 -20.34 -20.34 -9.45
C ASN A 728 -19.00 -20.07 -8.74
N TYR A 729 -18.91 -19.00 -7.93
CA TYR A 729 -17.75 -18.72 -7.09
C TYR A 729 -17.61 -19.73 -5.94
N ASN A 730 -18.70 -19.99 -5.21
CA ASN A 730 -18.72 -20.95 -4.11
C ASN A 730 -18.38 -22.37 -4.57
N GLU A 731 -18.88 -22.82 -5.72
CA GLU A 731 -18.54 -24.12 -6.31
C GLU A 731 -17.06 -24.24 -6.65
N LYS A 732 -16.48 -23.22 -7.31
CA LYS A 732 -15.03 -23.15 -7.60
C LYS A 732 -14.21 -23.20 -6.31
N HIS A 733 -14.62 -22.47 -5.29
CA HIS A 733 -13.96 -22.47 -3.97
C HIS A 733 -14.05 -23.83 -3.26
N GLN A 734 -15.20 -24.51 -3.28
CA GLN A 734 -15.33 -25.86 -2.70
C GLN A 734 -14.51 -26.89 -3.49
N HIS A 735 -14.42 -26.77 -4.82
CA HIS A 735 -13.56 -27.62 -5.65
C HIS A 735 -12.07 -27.41 -5.33
N GLN A 736 -11.63 -26.16 -5.18
CA GLN A 736 -10.27 -25.83 -4.72
C GLN A 736 -9.99 -26.38 -3.31
N LYS A 737 -10.90 -26.17 -2.35
CA LYS A 737 -10.82 -26.70 -0.99
C LYS A 737 -10.73 -28.24 -0.96
N THR A 738 -11.45 -28.91 -1.86
CA THR A 738 -11.40 -30.38 -2.03
C THR A 738 -10.08 -30.84 -2.64
N LYS A 739 -9.53 -30.11 -3.63
CA LYS A 739 -8.17 -30.36 -4.14
C LYS A 739 -7.12 -30.17 -3.05
N LEU A 740 -7.22 -29.11 -2.24
CA LEU A 740 -6.28 -28.81 -1.16
C LEU A 740 -6.27 -29.93 -0.10
N ARG A 741 -7.44 -30.46 0.28
CA ARG A 741 -7.56 -31.66 1.14
C ARG A 741 -6.78 -32.84 0.54
N ARG A 742 -7.08 -33.24 -0.70
CA ARG A 742 -6.38 -34.35 -1.39
C ARG A 742 -4.87 -34.15 -1.55
N VAL A 743 -4.35 -32.93 -1.44
CA VAL A 743 -2.90 -32.65 -1.37
C VAL A 743 -2.39 -32.81 0.07
N LYS A 744 -3.07 -32.21 1.06
CA LYS A 744 -2.76 -32.39 2.49
C LYS A 744 -2.76 -33.87 2.89
N ASP A 745 -3.79 -34.61 2.52
CA ASP A 745 -3.97 -36.01 2.93
C ASP A 745 -2.83 -36.90 2.40
N ARG A 746 -2.33 -36.62 1.20
CA ARG A 746 -1.14 -37.28 0.63
C ARG A 746 0.16 -36.83 1.28
N LEU A 747 0.31 -35.54 1.59
CA LEU A 747 1.49 -35.03 2.31
C LEU A 747 1.59 -35.62 3.73
N VAL A 748 0.47 -35.76 4.44
CA VAL A 748 0.42 -36.39 5.76
C VAL A 748 0.80 -37.88 5.69
N HIS A 749 0.34 -38.60 4.65
CA HIS A 749 0.73 -39.99 4.43
C HIS A 749 2.23 -40.13 4.09
N GLU A 750 2.76 -39.27 3.22
CA GLU A 750 4.18 -39.21 2.86
C GLU A 750 5.07 -38.89 4.07
N VAL A 751 4.66 -37.96 4.94
CA VAL A 751 5.35 -37.66 6.19
C VAL A 751 5.34 -38.87 7.12
N HIS A 752 4.19 -39.52 7.35
CA HIS A 752 4.11 -40.73 8.18
C HIS A 752 5.02 -41.87 7.65
N LEU A 753 5.14 -42.05 6.33
CA LEU A 753 6.06 -43.03 5.74
C LEU A 753 7.53 -42.68 5.97
N ARG A 754 7.88 -41.38 6.00
CA ARG A 754 9.23 -40.90 6.34
C ARG A 754 9.53 -41.05 7.83
N ASP A 755 8.58 -40.72 8.71
CA ASP A 755 8.74 -40.83 10.15
C ASP A 755 9.00 -42.28 10.59
N GLU A 756 8.24 -43.26 10.07
CA GLU A 756 8.51 -44.67 10.33
C GLU A 756 9.85 -45.14 9.71
N ARG A 757 10.30 -44.56 8.58
CA ARG A 757 11.62 -44.87 8.01
C ARG A 757 12.76 -44.27 8.83
N ILE A 758 12.61 -43.05 9.36
CA ILE A 758 13.57 -42.41 10.27
C ILE A 758 13.71 -43.26 11.53
N LYS A 759 12.58 -43.60 12.17
CA LYS A 759 12.51 -44.46 13.36
C LYS A 759 13.14 -45.85 13.15
N GLN A 760 13.02 -46.44 11.95
CA GLN A 760 13.77 -47.66 11.63
C GLN A 760 15.28 -47.42 11.60
N LEU A 761 15.73 -46.33 10.95
CA LEU A 761 17.16 -45.99 10.88
C LEU A 761 17.74 -45.62 12.26
N GLU A 762 16.97 -44.99 13.14
CA GLU A 762 17.35 -44.74 14.54
C GLU A 762 17.57 -46.04 15.32
N ASN A 763 16.67 -47.03 15.15
CA ASN A 763 16.86 -48.38 15.72
C ASN A 763 18.10 -49.07 15.16
N ASP A 764 18.31 -49.00 13.84
CA ASP A 764 19.47 -49.59 13.16
C ASP A 764 20.79 -48.97 13.66
N ILE A 765 20.83 -47.64 13.84
CA ILE A 765 21.96 -46.90 14.41
C ILE A 765 22.22 -47.31 15.86
N GLY A 766 21.17 -47.40 16.70
CA GLY A 766 21.30 -47.83 18.09
C GLY A 766 21.86 -49.26 18.23
N ALA A 767 21.45 -50.17 17.34
CA ALA A 767 22.00 -51.53 17.29
C ALA A 767 23.49 -51.54 16.88
N LEU A 768 23.88 -50.71 15.91
CA LEU A 768 25.28 -50.56 15.49
C LEU A 768 26.15 -49.93 16.59
N GLN A 769 25.63 -48.95 17.35
CA GLN A 769 26.33 -48.37 18.49
C GLN A 769 26.61 -49.41 19.57
N GLN A 770 25.61 -50.19 19.98
CA GLN A 770 25.79 -51.29 20.94
C GLN A 770 26.78 -52.37 20.46
N GLN A 771 26.93 -52.56 19.15
CA GLN A 771 27.92 -53.48 18.60
C GLN A 771 29.34 -52.88 18.65
N MET A 772 29.49 -51.60 18.30
CA MET A 772 30.73 -50.84 18.41
C MET A 772 31.25 -50.78 19.86
N GLU A 773 30.37 -50.62 20.84
CA GLU A 773 30.73 -50.61 22.27
C GLU A 773 31.28 -51.97 22.74
N LYS A 774 30.68 -53.08 22.29
CA LYS A 774 31.17 -54.44 22.59
C LYS A 774 32.53 -54.70 21.95
N GLU A 775 32.71 -54.27 20.70
CA GLU A 775 33.99 -54.41 20.00
C GLU A 775 35.09 -53.56 20.67
N LYS A 776 34.76 -52.33 21.08
CA LYS A 776 35.66 -51.46 21.83
C LYS A 776 36.02 -52.05 23.21
N ALA A 777 35.06 -52.58 23.95
CA ALA A 777 35.32 -53.26 25.22
C ALA A 777 36.23 -54.50 25.04
N PHE A 778 36.10 -55.21 23.93
CA PHE A 778 36.99 -56.31 23.57
C PHE A 778 38.40 -55.84 23.16
N GLN A 779 38.53 -54.70 22.46
CA GLN A 779 39.82 -54.06 22.20
C GLN A 779 40.50 -53.56 23.49
N ASP A 780 39.74 -52.98 24.43
CA ASP A 780 40.22 -52.60 25.77
C ASP A 780 40.67 -53.85 26.58
N GLN A 781 40.00 -55.00 26.41
CA GLN A 781 40.43 -56.28 27.01
C GLN A 781 41.72 -56.84 26.37
N ILE A 782 41.85 -56.78 25.04
CA ILE A 782 43.06 -57.25 24.33
C ILE A 782 44.27 -56.38 24.66
N THR A 783 44.10 -55.05 24.70
CA THR A 783 45.19 -54.12 25.04
C THR A 783 45.68 -54.34 26.47
N THR A 784 44.77 -54.45 27.44
CA THR A 784 45.15 -54.75 28.84
C THR A 784 45.82 -56.13 29.01
N GLN A 785 45.40 -57.16 28.25
CA GLN A 785 46.11 -58.45 28.23
C GLN A 785 47.51 -58.33 27.60
N ASN A 786 47.67 -57.59 26.50
CA ASN A 786 48.97 -57.35 25.89
C ASN A 786 49.91 -56.58 26.81
N ASP A 787 49.43 -55.58 27.55
CA ASP A 787 50.23 -54.84 28.54
C ASP A 787 50.74 -55.74 29.67
N ILE A 788 49.92 -56.68 30.16
CA ILE A 788 50.33 -57.69 31.15
C ILE A 788 51.42 -58.60 30.57
N LEU A 789 51.22 -59.14 29.36
CA LEU A 789 52.22 -59.99 28.69
C LEU A 789 53.53 -59.23 28.39
N LEU A 790 53.45 -57.94 28.06
CA LEU A 790 54.63 -57.08 27.90
C LEU A 790 55.33 -56.75 29.22
N LEU A 791 54.64 -56.81 30.36
CA LEU A 791 55.25 -56.68 31.68
C LEU A 791 55.91 -58.00 32.11
N GLU A 792 55.26 -59.14 31.90
CA GLU A 792 55.82 -60.47 32.17
C GLU A 792 57.06 -60.74 31.31
N LYS A 793 57.00 -60.43 30.00
CA LYS A 793 58.17 -60.51 29.10
C LYS A 793 59.34 -59.65 29.61
N ARG A 794 59.09 -58.46 30.16
CA ARG A 794 60.13 -57.61 30.73
C ARG A 794 60.78 -58.26 31.96
N LYS A 795 59.99 -58.79 32.89
CA LYS A 795 60.50 -59.51 34.08
C LYS A 795 61.29 -60.77 33.72
N LEU A 796 60.86 -61.53 32.71
CA LEU A 796 61.58 -62.73 32.25
C LEU A 796 62.91 -62.38 31.57
N LEU A 797 62.99 -61.25 30.86
CA LEU A 797 64.25 -60.74 30.32
C LEU A 797 65.20 -60.26 31.42
N GLU A 798 64.68 -59.56 32.43
CA GLU A 798 65.41 -59.11 33.62
C GLU A 798 66.05 -60.30 34.38
N GLN A 799 65.27 -61.34 34.67
CA GLN A 799 65.75 -62.60 35.27
C GLN A 799 66.77 -63.34 34.39
N LEU A 800 66.63 -63.27 33.07
CA LEU A 800 67.60 -63.87 32.14
C LEU A 800 68.93 -63.11 32.17
N THR A 801 68.91 -61.77 32.22
CA THR A 801 70.13 -60.97 32.38
C THR A 801 70.82 -61.20 33.73
N GLU A 802 70.08 -61.35 34.82
CA GLU A 802 70.65 -61.74 36.13
C GLU A 802 71.36 -63.10 36.05
N GLN A 803 70.78 -64.09 35.35
CA GLN A 803 71.42 -65.39 35.16
C GLN A 803 72.64 -65.32 34.23
N GLU A 804 72.62 -64.49 33.19
CA GLU A 804 73.80 -64.27 32.33
C GLU A 804 74.94 -63.62 33.11
N GLU A 805 74.69 -62.63 33.96
CA GLU A 805 75.69 -62.04 34.85
C GLU A 805 76.27 -63.06 35.84
N LEU A 806 75.43 -63.90 36.45
CA LEU A 806 75.88 -64.99 37.32
C LEU A 806 76.72 -66.04 36.56
N ILE A 807 76.37 -66.37 35.32
CA ILE A 807 77.15 -67.26 34.46
C ILE A 807 78.51 -66.62 34.11
N HIS A 808 78.54 -65.32 33.80
CA HIS A 808 79.77 -64.57 33.55
C HIS A 808 80.68 -64.50 34.80
N GLY A 809 80.12 -64.26 35.98
CA GLY A 809 80.84 -64.31 37.26
C GLY A 809 81.44 -65.69 37.53
N ASN A 810 80.63 -66.75 37.41
CA ASN A 810 81.09 -68.13 37.55
C ASN A 810 82.18 -68.50 36.52
N LYS A 811 82.06 -68.05 35.27
CA LYS A 811 83.07 -68.24 34.23
C LYS A 811 84.40 -67.58 34.60
N SER A 812 84.38 -66.37 35.17
CA SER A 812 85.57 -65.69 35.68
C SER A 812 86.24 -66.47 36.82
N ILE A 813 85.45 -66.97 37.78
CA ILE A 813 85.93 -67.83 38.87
C ILE A 813 86.56 -69.12 38.33
N ILE A 814 85.92 -69.78 37.36
CA ILE A 814 86.45 -71.00 36.72
C ILE A 814 87.78 -70.71 36.00
N SER A 815 87.89 -69.62 35.25
CA SER A 815 89.15 -69.23 34.59
C SER A 815 90.28 -68.93 35.60
N SER A 816 89.96 -68.31 36.74
CA SER A 816 90.90 -68.09 37.84
C SER A 816 91.38 -69.42 38.46
N VAL A 817 90.45 -70.35 38.72
CA VAL A 817 90.78 -71.69 39.23
C VAL A 817 91.63 -72.48 38.23
N GLN A 818 91.29 -72.46 36.93
CA GLN A 818 92.07 -73.09 35.87
C GLN A 818 93.50 -72.54 35.80
N SER A 819 93.68 -71.21 35.89
CA SER A 819 95.00 -70.58 35.94
C SER A 819 95.82 -71.04 37.15
N ARG A 820 95.18 -71.22 38.32
CA ARG A 820 95.84 -71.74 39.52
C ARG A 820 96.22 -73.22 39.40
N VAL A 821 95.37 -74.05 38.79
CA VAL A 821 95.71 -75.46 38.50
C VAL A 821 96.91 -75.55 37.55
N LEU A 822 96.93 -74.76 36.47
CA LEU A 822 98.06 -74.69 35.53
C LEU A 822 99.37 -74.20 36.16
N PHE A 823 99.31 -73.44 37.25
CA PHE A 823 100.49 -73.08 38.05
C PHE A 823 100.97 -74.28 38.88
N LEU A 824 100.05 -74.92 39.61
CA LEU A 824 100.36 -76.10 40.45
C LEU A 824 100.88 -77.28 39.61
N ASP A 825 100.38 -77.50 38.40
CA ASP A 825 100.89 -78.54 37.49
C ASP A 825 102.33 -78.26 37.04
N LYS A 826 102.69 -76.99 36.81
CA LYS A 826 104.08 -76.60 36.50
C LYS A 826 105.00 -76.82 37.70
N GLU A 827 104.57 -76.42 38.89
CA GLU A 827 105.31 -76.63 40.14
C GLU A 827 105.51 -78.14 40.43
N ASN A 828 104.44 -78.94 40.33
CA ASN A 828 104.49 -80.38 40.49
C ASN A 828 105.41 -81.05 39.46
N LYS A 829 105.37 -80.63 38.19
CA LYS A 829 106.32 -81.10 37.17
C LYS A 829 107.76 -80.73 37.52
N GLN A 830 108.01 -79.51 38.00
CA GLN A 830 109.34 -79.07 38.41
C GLN A 830 109.85 -79.83 39.64
N LEU A 831 108.96 -80.22 40.57
CA LEU A 831 109.27 -81.12 41.68
C LEU A 831 109.59 -82.54 41.20
N GLN A 832 108.88 -83.06 40.19
CA GLN A 832 109.21 -84.35 39.56
C GLN A 832 110.57 -84.33 38.84
N GLU A 833 110.89 -83.27 38.09
CA GLU A 833 112.19 -83.08 37.43
C GLU A 833 113.34 -82.95 38.46
N ASN A 834 113.12 -82.26 39.58
CA ASN A 834 114.06 -82.20 40.71
C ASN A 834 114.23 -83.56 41.41
N SER A 835 113.14 -84.31 41.63
CA SER A 835 113.17 -85.66 42.19
C SER A 835 113.99 -86.60 41.31
N LEU A 836 113.78 -86.57 39.98
CA LEU A 836 114.54 -87.35 39.02
C LEU A 836 116.05 -87.01 39.07
N ARG A 837 116.40 -85.72 39.17
CA ARG A 837 117.80 -85.28 39.37
C ARG A 837 118.42 -85.84 40.65
N LEU A 838 117.69 -85.81 41.76
CA LEU A 838 118.13 -86.37 43.04
C LEU A 838 118.32 -87.89 42.93
N THR A 839 117.39 -88.62 42.30
CA THR A 839 117.55 -90.06 42.04
C THR A 839 118.78 -90.37 41.17
N GLN A 840 119.08 -89.53 40.17
CA GLN A 840 120.29 -89.68 39.35
C GLN A 840 121.57 -89.43 40.15
N GLN A 841 121.58 -88.48 41.09
CA GLN A 841 122.70 -88.25 42.00
C GLN A 841 122.90 -89.42 42.98
N VAL A 842 121.82 -89.97 43.55
CA VAL A 842 121.87 -91.19 44.39
C VAL A 842 122.42 -92.37 43.59
N GLY A 843 121.93 -92.59 42.37
CA GLY A 843 122.43 -93.63 41.46
C GLY A 843 123.86 -93.40 40.91
N LEU A 844 124.47 -92.24 41.19
CA LEU A 844 125.90 -91.97 40.99
C LEU A 844 126.70 -92.29 42.25
N LEU A 845 126.22 -91.86 43.43
CA LEU A 845 126.82 -92.18 44.72
C LEU A 845 126.84 -93.70 44.98
N GLU A 846 125.76 -94.42 44.66
CA GLU A 846 125.75 -95.89 44.71
C GLU A 846 126.80 -96.54 43.81
N ARG A 847 127.06 -95.96 42.62
CA ARG A 847 128.11 -96.46 41.71
C ARG A 847 129.50 -96.21 42.26
N ILE A 848 129.72 -95.07 42.90
CA ILE A 848 130.97 -94.76 43.62
C ILE A 848 131.17 -95.75 44.77
N ILE A 849 130.16 -95.98 45.61
CA ILE A 849 130.19 -96.96 46.70
C ILE A 849 130.52 -98.37 46.19
N ARG A 850 129.84 -98.85 45.14
CA ARG A 850 130.12 -100.17 44.53
C ARG A 850 131.53 -100.25 43.93
N SER A 851 132.06 -99.14 43.37
CA SER A 851 133.43 -99.12 42.83
C SER A 851 134.51 -99.23 43.92
N MET A 852 134.26 -98.72 45.12
CA MET A 852 135.15 -98.87 46.28
C MET A 852 135.13 -100.27 46.91
N GLN A 853 134.11 -101.09 46.62
CA GLN A 853 133.93 -102.42 47.23
C GLN A 853 134.57 -103.58 46.44
N ILE A 854 135.19 -103.32 45.28
CA ILE A 854 135.60 -104.36 44.32
C ILE A 854 137.13 -104.56 44.21
N ARG A 855 137.96 -103.76 44.90
CA ARG A 855 139.40 -104.06 45.08
C ARG A 855 139.73 -104.30 46.55
N ARG A 856 140.46 -105.39 46.83
CA ARG A 856 140.63 -106.03 48.14
C ARG A 856 142.06 -106.55 48.28
N GLY A 857 142.70 -106.29 49.43
CA GLY A 857 143.89 -107.01 49.91
C GLY A 857 145.21 -106.26 49.83
N GLU A 858 145.99 -106.38 50.91
CA GLU A 858 147.47 -106.39 50.98
C GLU A 858 148.30 -105.17 50.50
N GLU A 859 148.49 -104.26 51.47
CA GLU A 859 149.80 -103.86 52.05
C GLU A 859 150.87 -102.96 51.36
N THR A 860 151.49 -102.16 52.25
CA THR A 860 152.84 -101.54 52.24
C THR A 860 153.20 -100.28 51.41
N THR A 861 153.13 -99.13 52.12
CA THR A 861 154.20 -98.10 52.30
C THR A 861 154.53 -97.04 51.23
N ILE A 862 155.10 -95.92 51.75
CA ILE A 862 155.90 -94.84 51.14
C ILE A 862 155.16 -93.54 50.67
N SER A 863 155.22 -92.55 51.58
CA SER A 863 155.48 -91.10 51.42
C SER A 863 154.49 -90.06 50.84
N GLU A 864 154.78 -88.82 51.26
CA GLU A 864 154.54 -87.48 50.66
C GLU A 864 153.12 -86.88 50.48
N ILE A 865 152.76 -86.11 51.52
CA ILE A 865 152.23 -84.72 51.50
C ILE A 865 152.83 -83.91 50.31
N PRO A 866 152.02 -83.16 49.53
CA PRO A 866 151.81 -81.74 49.89
C PRO A 866 150.39 -81.18 49.71
N GLU A 867 150.20 -80.03 50.38
CA GLU A 867 149.09 -79.10 50.27
C GLU A 867 149.08 -78.37 48.90
N PHE A 868 147.93 -77.82 48.50
CA PHE A 868 147.67 -76.45 47.99
C PHE A 868 146.20 -76.44 47.50
N GLU A 869 145.24 -75.62 47.96
CA GLU A 869 145.17 -74.17 48.24
C GLU A 869 144.83 -73.29 47.00
N VAL A 870 143.92 -72.30 47.19
CA VAL A 870 143.51 -71.22 46.24
C VAL A 870 142.72 -71.73 44.99
N LEU A 871 141.61 -71.15 44.53
CA LEU A 871 141.40 -69.73 44.20
C LEU A 871 139.94 -69.22 44.35
N ASN A 872 139.80 -67.98 44.83
CA ASN A 872 138.59 -67.17 44.72
C ASN A 872 138.40 -66.55 43.32
N LYS A 873 137.14 -66.30 42.92
CA LYS A 873 136.70 -65.16 42.07
C LYS A 873 135.17 -65.01 42.19
N ILE A 874 134.63 -64.05 42.96
CA ILE A 874 134.55 -62.59 42.72
C ILE A 874 133.46 -62.22 41.70
N VAL A 875 132.28 -61.83 42.22
CA VAL A 875 131.60 -60.51 42.04
C VAL A 875 131.60 -59.93 40.61
N PRO A 876 130.42 -59.64 40.01
CA PRO A 876 129.68 -58.42 40.41
C PRO A 876 128.13 -58.43 40.41
N LEU A 877 127.56 -57.77 41.44
CA LEU A 877 126.48 -56.78 41.25
C LEU A 877 127.11 -55.51 40.64
N PRO A 878 126.44 -54.71 39.78
CA PRO A 878 125.51 -53.71 40.35
C PRO A 878 124.37 -53.16 39.44
N ASN A 879 123.41 -52.50 40.12
CA ASN A 879 122.70 -51.25 39.78
C ASN A 879 122.17 -50.96 38.35
N SER A 880 120.84 -50.83 38.25
CA SER A 880 120.14 -49.61 37.77
C SER A 880 118.61 -49.74 38.01
N SER A 881 117.76 -48.72 38.16
CA SER A 881 117.76 -47.41 38.87
C SER A 881 116.74 -46.47 38.18
N PHE A 882 115.83 -45.82 38.94
CA PHE A 882 114.82 -44.83 38.50
C PHE A 882 113.68 -45.37 37.59
N SER A 883 112.46 -44.82 37.57
CA SER A 883 111.79 -43.71 38.32
C SER A 883 110.31 -44.10 38.60
N GLY A 884 109.62 -43.67 39.68
CA GLY A 884 108.96 -42.36 39.86
C GLY A 884 107.67 -42.23 39.01
N THR A 885 106.48 -41.78 39.46
CA THR A 885 105.96 -41.09 40.69
C THR A 885 104.40 -41.16 40.65
N GLY A 886 103.57 -41.05 41.68
CA GLY A 886 103.74 -40.88 43.15
C GLY A 886 102.65 -39.95 43.77
N LEU A 887 102.20 -40.22 45.01
CA LEU A 887 101.12 -39.54 45.80
C LEU A 887 99.67 -39.72 45.25
N VAL A 888 98.51 -39.63 45.96
CA VAL A 888 98.03 -39.44 47.38
C VAL A 888 97.01 -38.28 47.49
N GLU A 889 95.96 -38.44 48.34
CA GLU A 889 95.00 -37.40 48.82
C GLU A 889 94.00 -36.78 47.80
N SER A 890 92.84 -36.19 48.15
CA SER A 890 91.98 -36.28 49.36
C SER A 890 90.52 -35.80 49.12
N VAL A 891 89.66 -36.06 50.11
CA VAL A 891 88.36 -35.49 50.54
C VAL A 891 87.90 -34.12 49.96
N GLY A 892 86.56 -33.92 49.80
CA GLY A 892 85.96 -32.59 50.04
C GLY A 892 84.53 -32.28 49.51
N SER A 893 83.52 -32.32 50.40
CA SER A 893 82.26 -31.52 50.44
C SER A 893 81.27 -31.53 49.23
N LEU A 894 79.93 -31.48 49.35
CA LEU A 894 78.96 -30.78 50.26
C LEU A 894 78.78 -29.27 50.01
N GLN A 895 77.63 -28.87 49.45
CA GLN A 895 76.55 -28.07 50.09
C GLN A 895 75.32 -28.05 49.11
N GLU A 896 74.06 -28.35 49.47
CA GLU A 896 73.02 -27.52 50.15
C GLU A 896 72.76 -26.14 49.49
N ILE A 897 71.56 -25.53 49.48
CA ILE A 897 70.17 -25.89 49.87
C ILE A 897 69.21 -24.91 49.14
N GLU A 898 67.95 -25.29 48.87
CA GLU A 898 66.74 -24.50 49.24
C GLU A 898 65.45 -25.23 48.83
N GLU A 899 64.52 -25.38 49.79
CA GLU A 899 63.12 -25.74 49.52
C GLU A 899 62.31 -24.47 49.19
N HIS A 900 61.12 -24.62 48.59
CA HIS A 900 59.89 -24.28 49.34
C HIS A 900 58.62 -24.91 48.76
N LYS A 901 57.60 -25.09 49.62
CA LYS A 901 56.26 -25.65 49.34
C LYS A 901 55.37 -24.62 48.59
N SER A 902 54.19 -24.90 48.02
CA SER A 902 53.16 -25.95 48.20
C SER A 902 52.33 -26.14 46.89
N GLN A 903 51.20 -26.89 46.75
CA GLN A 903 50.37 -27.72 47.64
C GLN A 903 49.43 -28.69 46.85
N GLU A 904 49.07 -29.82 47.47
CA GLU A 904 47.79 -30.59 47.40
C GLU A 904 47.04 -31.00 46.10
N ALA A 905 46.16 -31.99 46.32
CA ALA A 905 45.03 -32.49 45.51
C ALA A 905 45.29 -33.55 44.40
N MET A 906 44.66 -34.71 44.59
CA MET A 906 44.56 -35.83 43.63
C MET A 906 43.27 -35.78 42.80
N ALA A 907 43.28 -36.62 41.75
CA ALA A 907 42.15 -37.44 41.26
C ALA A 907 41.38 -36.98 40.00
N LYS A 908 40.93 -38.01 39.27
CA LYS A 908 40.07 -37.95 38.08
C LYS A 908 38.65 -37.54 38.46
N PRO A 909 37.85 -37.14 37.47
CA PRO A 909 36.68 -37.97 37.18
C PRO A 909 36.55 -38.38 35.70
N LYS A 910 35.84 -39.49 35.46
CA LYS A 910 35.23 -39.86 34.17
C LYS A 910 33.72 -39.86 34.34
N SER A 911 33.00 -39.61 33.24
CA SER A 911 31.62 -40.07 32.96
C SER A 911 30.57 -40.00 34.07
N ALA A 912 29.57 -39.14 33.88
CA ALA A 912 28.25 -39.30 34.50
C ALA A 912 27.23 -39.65 33.40
N GLU A 913 26.60 -40.82 33.50
CA GLU A 913 25.40 -41.17 32.75
C GLU A 913 24.40 -41.87 33.69
N SER A 914 23.14 -41.93 33.28
CA SER A 914 22.00 -42.06 34.19
C SER A 914 21.66 -43.49 34.63
N LEU A 915 21.05 -43.61 35.81
CA LEU A 915 20.11 -44.69 36.11
C LEU A 915 19.07 -44.26 37.17
N SER A 916 17.95 -45.00 37.21
CA SER A 916 16.73 -44.77 38.00
C SER A 916 16.89 -45.23 39.48
N CYS A 917 15.93 -45.14 40.42
CA CYS A 917 14.45 -45.16 40.32
C CYS A 917 13.76 -44.75 41.65
N SER A 918 12.42 -44.55 41.62
CA SER A 918 11.46 -44.54 42.77
C SER A 918 11.62 -43.42 43.82
N GLN A 919 10.62 -42.95 44.61
CA GLN A 919 9.14 -43.12 44.73
C GLN A 919 8.60 -41.93 45.60
N SER A 920 7.32 -41.64 45.88
CA SER A 920 5.97 -42.17 45.52
C SER A 920 4.92 -41.00 45.65
N SER A 921 3.65 -41.27 46.00
CA SER A 921 2.56 -40.31 46.38
C SER A 921 2.28 -39.15 45.38
N GLU A 922 1.31 -39.18 44.46
CA GLU A 922 0.01 -39.86 44.34
C GLU A 922 -1.19 -39.17 45.06
N VAL A 923 -2.35 -39.19 44.39
CA VAL A 923 -3.70 -38.69 44.78
C VAL A 923 -3.86 -37.15 44.86
N GLY A 924 -4.82 -36.50 44.18
CA GLY A 924 -5.73 -36.97 43.12
C GLY A 924 -7.08 -36.25 43.05
N TYR A 925 -7.80 -36.44 41.94
CA TYR A 925 -9.24 -36.16 41.72
C TYR A 925 -9.75 -34.70 41.77
N ILE A 926 -10.91 -34.33 41.20
CA ILE A 926 -11.50 -34.56 39.86
C ILE A 926 -12.72 -33.62 39.66
N ASN A 927 -13.08 -33.31 38.41
CA ASN A 927 -14.42 -32.87 37.92
C ASN A 927 -15.03 -31.45 38.16
N VAL A 928 -15.70 -31.01 37.08
CA VAL A 928 -17.02 -30.31 37.01
C VAL A 928 -17.12 -28.80 37.34
N ALA A 929 -16.87 -28.01 36.29
CA ALA A 929 -17.83 -27.18 35.52
C ALA A 929 -18.73 -26.10 36.15
N SER A 930 -19.06 -25.14 35.26
CA SER A 930 -20.26 -24.28 35.21
C SER A 930 -20.27 -22.91 35.92
N LEU A 931 -20.71 -21.92 35.13
CA LEU A 931 -21.39 -20.67 35.50
C LEU A 931 -20.62 -19.62 36.33
N LYS A 932 -19.92 -18.73 35.61
CA LYS A 932 -20.49 -17.39 35.33
C LYS A 932 -19.98 -16.81 34.02
#